data_AF-A0A969J9E3-F1
#
_entry.id   AF-A0A969J9E3-F1
#
_cell.length_a   1.000
_cell.length_b   1.000
_cell.length_c   1.000
_cell.angle_alpha   90.00
_cell.angle_beta   90.00
_cell.angle_gamma   90.00
#
_symmetry.space_group_name_H-M   'P 1'
#
loop_
_entity.id
_entity.type
_entity.pdbx_description
1 polymer ?
#
loop_
_entity_poly.entity_id
_entity_poly.type
_entity_poly.pdbx_seq_one_letter_code
_entity_poly.pdbx_strand_id
1 'polypeptide(L)'
;MTNSDLDRLIPPEIKGDAFYKAIQKIAREENIKTVLEIGSSSGGGSTEAFVLGLRDNPHRPTLYCMEVSKSRFAELQRTYAADEFVKCYNTSSISLEKFPSQAEVIAFYQNQVTGLNHYPLDTVLDWLQKDIEYVQNSGVEDNGIRKIKQENDIKTFDVALIDGSEFTGTAELEEVYGAKFILLDDINTFKNSKNYQKLIHDPGYDLLENSVELRNGYAIFRRKVHSFATEQAEQNLVRNLVKSGMIVLDIGANVGDYTLLLSELVGSKGKVYGFEPTSTSTTFKRLSQAIESAELYNVTLVRKAVYSQDGSIEFNEFSEEYSVWNSIGKPQMLDPENALNRIPVVRTELVDAITLDTFCEENDIQKIDYLKLDVEGAESEALIGCTRLLSEHAIQFIQFEISQKMLEGLDKVAEETFQILGENDYECHRITPDGDIGERVTNSDAFYENYIAFPELPVHFFTIVLNGEPFIQYHIDIFKQLPFKWHWHIVEGVAELKHDTAWSTQLGGKVTDEIHCNGLSKDGTSEYLDDLAKQYSDQVTVYRKPNGEFWDGKREMVNIPLQNIQEECLLWQVDVDELWTVEQICDGRKLFIKNPDKTAAFYWCWYFVGENLVISTRNCYAQNPQQDWLRTWRYQPGAFWAAHEPPVLVETVAADQQRNIAAINPFFHDETEKEGLIFQHFAYVIPEQLKFKEQYYGYQNAVQQWNRLQLVNQFPVPLRDYFGWVGDHTMVDTATACGVSPIARRREEDWEFVEPLVLQKKVRKAPTILIDGVFFQLYQTGIARVWQSLLEEWAKADFSQHIVVLDRGGTAPKIPGIWYRQIPAYDYQQTDADREMLQQICDQEAADVFISTYYTTPVSTPSVFMAYDMIPEVLGADFNEPMWREKHYGINHASSYLAISQNTADDLVKCFPEISSDQVTVAHCGVSNHFFPANPQEIYQFRNKYGITKPYFVLVGVGSNYKNAELFFQAFSQLPSRQGFEMICTGSGYLLASEYRQFTSGTVVHALQLSDEELRLAYAGAIALIYPSRYEGFGLPIVEAMACGCPVITCPNASIPEVAGEAAIYVNDIDVMDMANALCEVQKPEVYNSLIAKGLEQAKKFSWSNMAEIASSALISATLLHLNLKEINLITFPDWSQNEEIIASDLSQLIRTATTYSNKDKTTLLIDTSHISNEDADLILSSVVMNLMMEEGLEVEESAEIVLIGKLSEIQWSLLRTFLAGRVVLQHENQEAIAQSKSENLTRIELSSL
;
A
#
# COMPACT_ATOMS: atom_id res chain seq x y z
N MET A 1 -45.93 -42.82 -4.91
CA MET A 1 -44.81 -41.92 -5.26
C MET A 1 -43.95 -41.83 -4.02
N THR A 2 -42.92 -42.65 -3.95
CA THR A 2 -41.90 -42.57 -2.89
C THR A 2 -41.09 -41.30 -3.16
N ASN A 3 -41.06 -40.35 -2.22
CA ASN A 3 -40.22 -39.15 -2.31
C ASN A 3 -38.78 -39.60 -2.57
N SER A 4 -38.22 -39.24 -3.72
CA SER A 4 -36.78 -39.38 -3.98
C SER A 4 -36.03 -38.53 -2.95
N ASP A 5 -34.86 -38.99 -2.49
CA ASP A 5 -34.00 -38.15 -1.65
C ASP A 5 -33.56 -36.86 -2.38
N LEU A 6 -33.60 -36.86 -3.72
CA LEU A 6 -33.35 -35.69 -4.59
C LEU A 6 -34.44 -34.61 -4.52
N ASP A 7 -35.62 -34.91 -3.96
CA ASP A 7 -36.71 -33.94 -3.80
C ASP A 7 -36.72 -33.26 -2.40
N ARG A 8 -35.74 -33.57 -1.55
CA ARG A 8 -35.59 -32.92 -0.24
C ARG A 8 -34.95 -31.53 -0.39
N LEU A 9 -35.40 -30.59 0.43
CA LEU A 9 -34.72 -29.30 0.58
C LEU A 9 -33.38 -29.53 1.29
N ILE A 10 -32.28 -29.09 0.67
CA ILE A 10 -30.92 -29.22 1.19
C ILE A 10 -30.51 -27.84 1.74
N PRO A 11 -29.91 -27.77 2.95
CA PRO A 11 -29.30 -26.53 3.43
C PRO A 11 -28.20 -26.05 2.47
N PRO A 12 -28.02 -24.73 2.30
CA PRO A 12 -26.97 -24.22 1.43
C PRO A 12 -25.59 -24.54 1.98
N GLU A 13 -24.71 -25.07 1.13
CA GLU A 13 -23.34 -25.44 1.49
C GLU A 13 -22.37 -24.26 1.35
N ILE A 14 -22.50 -23.47 0.28
CA ILE A 14 -21.74 -22.24 0.05
C ILE A 14 -22.38 -21.10 0.84
N LYS A 15 -21.90 -20.79 2.06
CA LYS A 15 -22.49 -19.68 2.85
C LYS A 15 -21.50 -19.06 3.83
N GLY A 16 -21.20 -17.78 3.63
CA GLY A 16 -20.35 -16.99 4.53
C GLY A 16 -18.84 -17.27 4.46
N ASP A 17 -18.44 -18.23 3.61
CA ASP A 17 -17.05 -18.57 3.32
C ASP A 17 -16.42 -17.67 2.22
N ALA A 18 -15.17 -17.95 1.87
CA ALA A 18 -14.42 -17.17 0.88
C ALA A 18 -15.06 -17.25 -0.53
N PHE A 19 -15.51 -18.42 -0.97
CA PHE A 19 -16.17 -18.57 -2.26
C PHE A 19 -17.47 -17.78 -2.35
N TYR A 20 -18.29 -17.82 -1.28
CA TYR A 20 -19.50 -17.02 -1.16
C TYR A 20 -19.20 -15.51 -1.32
N LYS A 21 -18.16 -15.01 -0.64
CA LYS A 21 -17.76 -13.60 -0.70
C LYS A 21 -17.22 -13.23 -2.08
N ALA A 22 -16.45 -14.11 -2.71
CA ALA A 22 -15.90 -13.91 -4.05
C ALA A 22 -17.02 -13.83 -5.09
N ILE A 23 -18.03 -14.73 -5.03
CA ILE A 23 -19.24 -14.66 -5.87
C ILE A 23 -19.94 -13.30 -5.69
N GLN A 24 -20.15 -12.86 -4.44
CA GLN A 24 -20.81 -11.58 -4.16
C GLN A 24 -20.01 -10.39 -4.72
N LYS A 25 -18.69 -10.42 -4.59
CA LYS A 25 -17.79 -9.37 -5.11
C LYS A 25 -17.87 -9.28 -6.63
N ILE A 26 -17.69 -10.41 -7.33
CA ILE A 26 -17.79 -10.48 -8.80
C ILE A 26 -19.16 -9.99 -9.25
N ALA A 27 -20.22 -10.48 -8.60
CA ALA A 27 -21.59 -10.08 -8.91
C ALA A 27 -21.85 -8.58 -8.72
N ARG A 28 -21.17 -7.91 -7.78
CA ARG A 28 -21.36 -6.48 -7.47
C ARG A 28 -20.50 -5.57 -8.35
N GLU A 29 -19.22 -5.89 -8.51
CA GLU A 29 -18.20 -4.97 -9.01
C GLU A 29 -17.93 -5.11 -10.51
N GLU A 30 -18.14 -6.29 -11.07
CA GLU A 30 -17.77 -6.54 -12.46
C GLU A 30 -18.81 -6.01 -13.46
N ASN A 31 -18.31 -5.52 -14.60
CA ASN A 31 -19.14 -5.19 -15.75
C ASN A 31 -19.62 -6.49 -16.43
N ILE A 32 -20.78 -6.98 -16.00
CA ILE A 32 -21.44 -8.21 -16.45
C ILE A 32 -22.92 -7.96 -16.73
N LYS A 33 -23.52 -8.73 -17.64
CA LYS A 33 -24.94 -8.63 -18.03
C LYS A 33 -25.69 -9.95 -17.85
N THR A 34 -25.00 -11.08 -17.98
CA THR A 34 -25.61 -12.41 -17.98
C THR A 34 -24.84 -13.36 -17.05
N VAL A 35 -25.55 -13.89 -16.06
CA VAL A 35 -25.00 -14.85 -15.09
C VAL A 35 -25.77 -16.16 -15.20
N LEU A 36 -25.07 -17.27 -15.39
CA LEU A 36 -25.64 -18.60 -15.33
C LEU A 36 -25.20 -19.27 -14.02
N GLU A 37 -26.18 -19.80 -13.29
CA GLU A 37 -25.93 -20.66 -12.14
C GLU A 37 -26.54 -22.03 -12.41
N ILE A 38 -25.67 -23.04 -12.44
CA ILE A 38 -26.06 -24.44 -12.52
C ILE A 38 -26.12 -24.97 -11.09
N GLY A 39 -27.22 -25.62 -10.70
CA GLY A 39 -27.34 -26.24 -9.36
C GLY A 39 -27.95 -25.33 -8.27
N SER A 40 -28.80 -24.35 -8.64
CA SER A 40 -29.34 -23.34 -7.71
C SER A 40 -30.18 -23.87 -6.53
N SER A 41 -30.55 -25.15 -6.51
CA SER A 41 -31.24 -25.80 -5.39
C SER A 41 -32.50 -25.02 -4.98
N SER A 42 -32.62 -24.65 -3.70
CA SER A 42 -33.74 -23.85 -3.16
C SER A 42 -33.46 -22.34 -3.11
N GLY A 43 -32.31 -21.89 -3.66
CA GLY A 43 -31.94 -20.49 -3.76
C GLY A 43 -31.12 -19.92 -2.60
N GLY A 44 -30.67 -20.74 -1.65
CA GLY A 44 -29.71 -20.31 -0.63
C GLY A 44 -28.27 -20.44 -1.12
N GLY A 45 -27.33 -19.75 -0.48
CA GLY A 45 -25.90 -19.95 -0.70
C GLY A 45 -25.34 -19.20 -1.92
N SER A 46 -24.81 -19.89 -2.93
CA SER A 46 -24.30 -19.27 -4.17
C SER A 46 -25.35 -18.38 -4.84
N THR A 47 -26.60 -18.83 -4.94
CA THR A 47 -27.70 -18.03 -5.50
C THR A 47 -27.93 -16.76 -4.68
N GLU A 48 -27.89 -16.87 -3.35
CA GLU A 48 -28.04 -15.74 -2.43
C GLU A 48 -26.89 -14.74 -2.59
N ALA A 49 -25.64 -15.23 -2.74
CA ALA A 49 -24.47 -14.39 -2.99
C ALA A 49 -24.59 -13.62 -4.31
N PHE A 50 -24.99 -14.29 -5.39
CA PHE A 50 -25.27 -13.63 -6.67
C PHE A 50 -26.36 -12.57 -6.51
N VAL A 51 -27.53 -12.91 -5.98
CA VAL A 51 -28.64 -11.95 -5.85
C VAL A 51 -28.24 -10.73 -5.01
N LEU A 52 -27.50 -10.90 -3.91
CA LEU A 52 -27.02 -9.79 -3.10
C LEU A 52 -26.04 -8.88 -3.84
N GLY A 53 -25.11 -9.44 -4.62
CA GLY A 53 -24.18 -8.64 -5.42
C GLY A 53 -24.86 -7.95 -6.61
N LEU A 54 -25.70 -8.67 -7.35
CA LEU A 54 -26.35 -8.16 -8.56
C LEU A 54 -27.38 -7.06 -8.27
N ARG A 55 -27.97 -7.02 -7.06
CA ARG A 55 -28.83 -5.91 -6.62
C ARG A 55 -28.10 -4.57 -6.58
N ASP A 56 -26.82 -4.60 -6.21
CA ASP A 56 -25.96 -3.42 -6.12
C ASP A 56 -25.22 -3.13 -7.44
N ASN A 57 -25.29 -4.04 -8.43
CA ASN A 57 -24.53 -3.91 -9.67
C ASN A 57 -25.17 -2.85 -10.60
N PRO A 58 -24.42 -1.81 -11.03
CA PRO A 58 -24.96 -0.71 -11.83
C PRO A 58 -25.44 -1.14 -13.22
N HIS A 59 -24.99 -2.29 -13.73
CA HIS A 59 -25.32 -2.80 -15.05
C HIS A 59 -26.61 -3.63 -15.09
N ARG A 60 -27.25 -3.87 -13.94
CA ARG A 60 -28.50 -4.63 -13.79
C ARG A 60 -28.51 -5.98 -14.54
N PRO A 61 -27.52 -6.86 -14.26
CA PRO A 61 -27.42 -8.18 -14.90
C PRO A 61 -28.62 -9.09 -14.62
N THR A 62 -28.88 -10.02 -15.54
CA THR A 62 -29.89 -11.08 -15.37
C THR A 62 -29.23 -12.37 -14.89
N LEU A 63 -29.78 -12.96 -13.83
CA LEU A 63 -29.35 -14.24 -13.26
C LEU A 63 -30.26 -15.36 -13.76
N TYR A 64 -29.67 -16.37 -14.41
CA TYR A 64 -30.33 -17.56 -14.91
C TYR A 64 -30.02 -18.74 -13.98
N CYS A 65 -30.99 -19.14 -13.17
CA CYS A 65 -30.85 -20.22 -12.18
C CYS A 65 -31.42 -21.53 -12.72
N MET A 66 -30.66 -22.62 -12.65
CA MET A 66 -31.08 -23.94 -13.12
C MET A 66 -31.27 -24.93 -11.97
N GLU A 67 -32.43 -25.56 -11.90
CA GLU A 67 -32.71 -26.62 -10.91
C GLU A 67 -33.58 -27.73 -11.49
N VAL A 68 -33.11 -28.98 -11.38
CA VAL A 68 -33.80 -30.16 -11.93
C VAL A 68 -34.99 -30.62 -11.06
N SER A 69 -34.88 -30.54 -9.73
CA SER A 69 -35.92 -30.99 -8.81
C SER A 69 -37.09 -30.04 -8.78
N LYS A 70 -38.30 -30.58 -8.99
CA LYS A 70 -39.54 -29.80 -9.01
C LYS A 70 -39.84 -29.16 -7.65
N SER A 71 -39.52 -29.82 -6.55
CA SER A 71 -39.75 -29.28 -5.20
C SER A 71 -38.78 -28.13 -4.89
N ARG A 72 -37.49 -28.30 -5.17
CA ARG A 72 -36.47 -27.26 -4.96
C ARG A 72 -36.67 -26.07 -5.89
N PHE A 73 -36.99 -26.32 -7.17
CA PHE A 73 -37.36 -25.30 -8.13
C PHE A 73 -38.56 -24.45 -7.68
N ALA A 74 -39.61 -25.09 -7.16
CA ALA A 74 -40.79 -24.37 -6.65
C ALA A 74 -40.47 -23.51 -5.42
N GLU A 75 -39.45 -23.88 -4.63
CA GLU A 75 -38.95 -23.05 -3.53
C GLU A 75 -38.12 -21.89 -4.06
N LEU A 76 -37.14 -22.16 -4.94
CA LEU A 76 -36.29 -21.16 -5.60
C LEU A 76 -37.12 -20.04 -6.25
N GLN A 77 -38.16 -20.40 -7.01
CA GLN A 77 -39.10 -19.45 -7.61
C GLN A 77 -39.84 -18.61 -6.57
N ARG A 78 -40.19 -19.20 -5.42
CA ARG A 78 -40.88 -18.49 -4.36
C ARG A 78 -39.95 -17.52 -3.64
N THR A 79 -38.72 -17.94 -3.36
CA THR A 79 -37.69 -17.15 -2.66
C THR A 79 -37.39 -15.85 -3.40
N TYR A 80 -37.23 -15.92 -4.73
CA TYR A 80 -36.84 -14.77 -5.57
C TYR A 80 -37.97 -14.22 -6.44
N ALA A 81 -39.23 -14.46 -6.07
CA ALA A 81 -40.39 -13.96 -6.83
C ALA A 81 -40.43 -12.42 -6.96
N ALA A 82 -39.77 -11.69 -6.05
CA ALA A 82 -39.69 -10.23 -6.05
C ALA A 82 -38.49 -9.67 -6.84
N ASP A 83 -37.52 -10.50 -7.21
CA ASP A 83 -36.30 -10.09 -7.92
C ASP A 83 -36.49 -10.35 -9.43
N GLU A 84 -36.99 -9.35 -10.18
CA GLU A 84 -37.36 -9.52 -11.59
C GLU A 84 -36.21 -9.96 -12.51
N PHE A 85 -34.96 -9.70 -12.11
CA PHE A 85 -33.75 -10.08 -12.83
C PHE A 85 -33.34 -11.55 -12.61
N VAL A 86 -34.01 -12.28 -11.71
CA VAL A 86 -33.78 -13.71 -11.47
C VAL A 86 -34.75 -14.53 -12.32
N LYS A 87 -34.21 -15.37 -13.21
CA LYS A 87 -34.97 -16.26 -14.11
C LYS A 87 -34.66 -17.72 -13.76
N CYS A 88 -35.64 -18.41 -13.20
CA CYS A 88 -35.49 -19.81 -12.81
C CYS A 88 -35.96 -20.77 -13.92
N TYR A 89 -35.18 -21.82 -14.19
CA TYR A 89 -35.49 -22.86 -15.18
C TYR A 89 -35.54 -24.25 -14.52
N ASN A 90 -36.65 -24.98 -14.70
CA ASN A 90 -36.76 -26.37 -14.28
C ASN A 90 -36.33 -27.31 -15.41
N THR A 91 -35.04 -27.58 -15.48
CA THR A 91 -34.39 -28.28 -16.61
C THR A 91 -33.12 -28.98 -16.14
N SER A 92 -32.70 -30.01 -16.86
CA SER A 92 -31.34 -30.56 -16.73
C SER A 92 -30.34 -29.64 -17.44
N SER A 93 -29.12 -29.50 -16.94
CA SER A 93 -28.08 -28.67 -17.56
C SER A 93 -27.69 -29.17 -18.96
N ILE A 94 -27.51 -30.48 -19.10
CA ILE A 94 -27.07 -31.18 -20.31
C ILE A 94 -28.05 -32.31 -20.69
N SER A 95 -27.94 -32.84 -21.93
CA SER A 95 -28.66 -34.04 -22.40
C SER A 95 -28.25 -35.30 -21.64
N LEU A 96 -29.17 -36.26 -21.50
CA LEU A 96 -28.88 -37.58 -20.92
C LEU A 96 -27.72 -38.31 -21.62
N GLU A 97 -27.56 -38.11 -22.93
CA GLU A 97 -26.48 -38.72 -23.73
C GLU A 97 -25.07 -38.21 -23.36
N LYS A 98 -24.98 -37.08 -22.66
CA LYS A 98 -23.72 -36.46 -22.20
C LYS A 98 -23.33 -36.85 -20.77
N PHE A 99 -24.16 -37.64 -20.08
CA PHE A 99 -23.77 -38.21 -18.79
C PHE A 99 -22.66 -39.26 -18.98
N PRO A 100 -21.73 -39.38 -18.02
CA PRO A 100 -20.63 -40.32 -18.10
C PRO A 100 -21.13 -41.75 -18.04
N SER A 101 -20.46 -42.63 -18.77
CA SER A 101 -20.65 -44.07 -18.68
C SER A 101 -20.11 -44.61 -17.35
N GLN A 102 -20.63 -45.76 -16.90
CA GLN A 102 -20.08 -46.45 -15.72
C GLN A 102 -18.57 -46.72 -15.86
N ALA A 103 -18.08 -46.99 -17.08
CA ALA A 103 -16.67 -47.21 -17.33
C ALA A 103 -15.81 -45.96 -17.05
N GLU A 104 -16.31 -44.76 -17.39
CA GLU A 104 -15.62 -43.50 -17.13
C GLU A 104 -15.58 -43.16 -15.63
N VAL A 105 -16.67 -43.42 -14.91
CA VAL A 105 -16.71 -43.24 -13.45
C VAL A 105 -15.81 -44.25 -12.74
N ILE A 106 -15.80 -45.52 -13.16
CA ILE A 106 -14.87 -46.54 -12.63
C ILE A 106 -13.42 -46.12 -12.88
N ALA A 107 -13.11 -45.66 -14.10
CA ALA A 107 -11.76 -45.21 -14.45
C ALA A 107 -11.32 -44.00 -13.61
N PHE A 108 -12.21 -43.03 -13.38
CA PHE A 108 -11.92 -41.91 -12.49
C PHE A 108 -11.69 -42.38 -11.04
N TYR A 109 -12.61 -43.18 -10.50
CA TYR A 109 -12.56 -43.71 -9.13
C TYR A 109 -11.27 -44.50 -8.86
N GLN A 110 -10.75 -45.23 -9.85
CA GLN A 110 -9.52 -46.01 -9.71
C GLN A 110 -8.23 -45.18 -9.85
N ASN A 111 -8.26 -44.11 -10.63
CA ASN A 111 -7.05 -43.35 -10.99
C ASN A 111 -6.90 -42.04 -10.21
N GLN A 112 -7.94 -41.55 -9.54
CA GLN A 112 -7.90 -40.34 -8.73
C GLN A 112 -8.47 -40.60 -7.34
N VAL A 113 -7.75 -40.11 -6.31
CA VAL A 113 -8.18 -40.18 -4.92
C VAL A 113 -8.97 -38.92 -4.59
N THR A 114 -10.26 -39.08 -4.34
CA THR A 114 -11.26 -38.02 -4.12
C THR A 114 -12.21 -38.41 -2.99
N GLY A 115 -13.12 -37.52 -2.60
CA GLY A 115 -14.16 -37.79 -1.60
C GLY A 115 -15.05 -38.99 -1.96
N LEU A 116 -15.18 -39.33 -3.25
CA LEU A 116 -15.92 -40.52 -3.71
C LEU A 116 -15.31 -41.82 -3.20
N ASN A 117 -13.98 -41.87 -3.00
CA ASN A 117 -13.29 -43.08 -2.55
C ASN A 117 -13.60 -43.47 -1.09
N HIS A 118 -14.29 -42.61 -0.34
CA HIS A 118 -14.83 -42.94 0.99
C HIS A 118 -16.03 -43.88 0.93
N TYR A 119 -16.67 -44.03 -0.25
CA TYR A 119 -17.84 -44.87 -0.46
C TYR A 119 -17.49 -46.07 -1.33
N PRO A 120 -18.07 -47.26 -1.09
CA PRO A 120 -17.89 -48.40 -1.99
C PRO A 120 -18.28 -48.06 -3.43
N LEU A 121 -17.50 -48.52 -4.41
CA LEU A 121 -17.73 -48.25 -5.84
C LEU A 121 -19.16 -48.60 -6.29
N ASP A 122 -19.72 -49.71 -5.79
CA ASP A 122 -21.11 -50.10 -6.10
C ASP A 122 -22.13 -49.03 -5.66
N THR A 123 -21.87 -48.33 -4.55
CA THR A 123 -22.71 -47.22 -4.06
C THR A 123 -22.60 -46.00 -4.98
N VAL A 124 -21.38 -45.67 -5.43
CA VAL A 124 -21.13 -44.55 -6.36
C VAL A 124 -21.80 -44.81 -7.72
N LEU A 125 -21.74 -46.05 -8.21
CA LEU A 125 -22.41 -46.44 -9.46
C LEU A 125 -23.94 -46.46 -9.33
N ASP A 126 -24.47 -46.80 -8.16
CA ASP A 126 -25.91 -46.67 -7.84
C ASP A 126 -26.36 -45.20 -7.82
N TRP A 127 -25.53 -44.27 -7.33
CA TRP A 127 -25.82 -42.83 -7.40
C TRP A 127 -25.88 -42.32 -8.84
N LEU A 128 -24.90 -42.66 -9.68
CA LEU A 128 -24.92 -42.34 -11.11
C LEU A 128 -26.21 -42.84 -11.78
N GLN A 129 -26.58 -44.11 -11.50
CA GLN A 129 -27.79 -44.68 -12.08
C GLN A 129 -29.05 -43.95 -11.60
N LYS A 130 -29.12 -43.57 -10.32
CA LYS A 130 -30.24 -42.80 -9.76
C LYS A 130 -30.35 -41.39 -10.36
N ASP A 131 -29.25 -40.70 -10.60
CA ASP A 131 -29.27 -39.38 -11.24
C ASP A 131 -29.77 -39.47 -12.68
N ILE A 132 -29.30 -40.46 -13.45
CA ILE A 132 -29.77 -40.74 -14.81
C ILE A 132 -31.26 -41.09 -14.80
N GLU A 133 -31.69 -42.02 -13.93
CA GLU A 133 -33.09 -42.41 -13.80
C GLU A 133 -33.97 -41.24 -13.35
N TYR A 134 -33.47 -40.36 -12.48
CA TYR A 134 -34.19 -39.18 -12.03
C TYR A 134 -34.42 -38.20 -13.18
N VAL A 135 -33.37 -37.84 -13.92
CA VAL A 135 -33.49 -36.95 -15.09
C VAL A 135 -34.44 -37.57 -16.12
N GLN A 136 -34.29 -38.87 -16.42
CA GLN A 136 -35.14 -39.59 -17.38
C GLN A 136 -36.62 -39.62 -16.97
N ASN A 137 -36.92 -39.75 -15.66
CA ASN A 137 -38.29 -39.84 -15.15
C ASN A 137 -38.90 -38.49 -14.72
N SER A 138 -38.09 -37.43 -14.58
CA SER A 138 -38.53 -36.11 -14.12
C SER A 138 -39.48 -35.43 -15.12
N GLY A 139 -39.35 -35.76 -16.40
CA GLY A 139 -40.09 -35.12 -17.50
C GLY A 139 -39.70 -33.68 -17.75
N VAL A 140 -38.55 -33.23 -17.22
CA VAL A 140 -37.95 -31.93 -17.56
C VAL A 140 -37.16 -32.07 -18.86
N GLU A 141 -37.02 -30.96 -19.59
CA GLU A 141 -36.19 -30.96 -20.80
C GLU A 141 -34.71 -31.16 -20.44
N ASP A 142 -33.99 -31.82 -21.35
CA ASP A 142 -32.56 -32.04 -21.27
C ASP A 142 -31.85 -31.11 -22.28
N ASN A 143 -30.70 -30.53 -21.91
CA ASN A 143 -30.03 -29.38 -22.58
C ASN A 143 -30.51 -27.96 -22.19
N GLY A 144 -30.75 -27.73 -20.91
CA GLY A 144 -31.19 -26.44 -20.40
C GLY A 144 -30.25 -25.27 -20.72
N ILE A 145 -28.92 -25.47 -20.74
CA ILE A 145 -27.97 -24.37 -21.03
C ILE A 145 -28.21 -23.82 -22.45
N ARG A 146 -28.34 -24.71 -23.45
CA ARG A 146 -28.62 -24.31 -24.84
C ARG A 146 -29.97 -23.66 -25.00
N LYS A 147 -30.98 -24.15 -24.28
CA LYS A 147 -32.31 -23.55 -24.26
C LYS A 147 -32.27 -22.12 -23.73
N ILE A 148 -31.64 -21.90 -22.57
CA ILE A 148 -31.51 -20.56 -21.98
C ILE A 148 -30.80 -19.63 -22.97
N LYS A 149 -29.72 -20.10 -23.62
CA LYS A 149 -29.04 -19.35 -24.66
C LYS A 149 -29.95 -18.97 -25.83
N GLN A 150 -30.74 -19.91 -26.34
CA GLN A 150 -31.65 -19.69 -27.47
C GLN A 150 -32.83 -18.77 -27.12
N GLU A 151 -33.44 -18.95 -25.94
CA GLU A 151 -34.61 -18.16 -25.52
C GLU A 151 -34.27 -16.71 -25.18
N ASN A 152 -33.02 -16.44 -24.80
CA ASN A 152 -32.58 -15.12 -24.33
C ASN A 152 -31.50 -14.47 -25.23
N ASP A 153 -31.26 -15.03 -26.42
CA ASP A 153 -30.27 -14.56 -27.40
C ASP A 153 -28.84 -14.39 -26.81
N ILE A 154 -28.41 -15.38 -26.02
CA ILE A 154 -27.11 -15.37 -25.34
C ILE A 154 -26.13 -16.25 -26.13
N LYS A 155 -25.07 -15.65 -26.69
CA LYS A 155 -23.95 -16.41 -27.30
C LYS A 155 -23.06 -17.04 -26.22
N THR A 156 -22.59 -16.21 -25.28
CA THR A 156 -21.74 -16.57 -24.14
C THR A 156 -22.27 -15.88 -22.89
N PHE A 157 -22.22 -16.57 -21.76
CA PHE A 157 -22.53 -15.94 -20.47
C PHE A 157 -21.33 -15.09 -20.01
N ASP A 158 -21.56 -14.02 -19.25
CA ASP A 158 -20.44 -13.27 -18.65
C ASP A 158 -19.89 -14.03 -17.44
N VAL A 159 -20.76 -14.64 -16.64
CA VAL A 159 -20.37 -15.47 -15.49
C VAL A 159 -21.11 -16.80 -15.58
N ALA A 160 -20.40 -17.91 -15.37
CA ALA A 160 -21.00 -19.23 -15.24
C ALA A 160 -20.48 -19.94 -13.98
N LEU A 161 -21.37 -20.27 -13.05
CA LEU A 161 -21.10 -21.16 -11.92
C LEU A 161 -21.52 -22.59 -12.29
N ILE A 162 -20.56 -23.51 -12.26
CA ILE A 162 -20.77 -24.94 -12.45
C ILE A 162 -20.85 -25.60 -11.08
N ASP A 163 -22.06 -25.76 -10.59
CA ASP A 163 -22.43 -26.44 -9.36
C ASP A 163 -23.58 -27.44 -9.67
N GLY A 164 -23.86 -28.42 -8.80
CA GLY A 164 -24.93 -29.39 -8.96
C GLY A 164 -24.44 -30.84 -9.12
N SER A 165 -25.21 -31.67 -9.84
CA SER A 165 -25.03 -33.14 -9.89
C SER A 165 -23.58 -33.57 -10.13
N GLU A 166 -23.09 -34.47 -9.28
CA GLU A 166 -21.71 -34.99 -9.23
C GLU A 166 -21.24 -35.60 -10.57
N PHE A 167 -22.17 -36.13 -11.38
CA PHE A 167 -21.87 -36.90 -12.58
C PHE A 167 -22.14 -36.18 -13.92
N THR A 168 -21.87 -34.88 -14.05
CA THR A 168 -21.96 -34.18 -15.36
C THR A 168 -20.60 -33.94 -16.02
N GLY A 169 -19.51 -33.95 -15.24
CA GLY A 169 -18.13 -33.86 -15.74
C GLY A 169 -17.87 -32.63 -16.63
N THR A 170 -17.22 -32.84 -17.79
CA THR A 170 -16.79 -31.74 -18.68
C THR A 170 -17.89 -31.14 -19.54
N ALA A 171 -19.06 -31.77 -19.59
CA ALA A 171 -20.11 -31.42 -20.54
C ALA A 171 -20.72 -30.03 -20.28
N GLU A 172 -20.77 -29.59 -19.02
CA GLU A 172 -21.25 -28.24 -18.67
C GLU A 172 -20.23 -27.18 -19.06
N LEU A 173 -18.93 -27.43 -18.79
CA LEU A 173 -17.84 -26.53 -19.16
C LEU A 173 -17.82 -26.29 -20.69
N GLU A 174 -18.03 -27.32 -21.51
CA GLU A 174 -18.09 -27.18 -22.96
C GLU A 174 -19.19 -26.22 -23.45
N GLU A 175 -20.32 -26.14 -22.74
CA GLU A 175 -21.44 -25.27 -23.12
C GLU A 175 -21.24 -23.83 -22.61
N VAL A 176 -20.47 -23.61 -21.55
CA VAL A 176 -20.21 -22.29 -20.95
C VAL A 176 -18.82 -21.73 -21.24
N TYR A 177 -17.97 -22.50 -21.93
CA TYR A 177 -16.63 -22.07 -22.31
C TYR A 177 -16.68 -20.77 -23.13
N GLY A 178 -15.78 -19.85 -22.79
CA GLY A 178 -15.73 -18.49 -23.36
C GLY A 178 -16.34 -17.42 -22.46
N ALA A 179 -16.95 -17.81 -21.34
CA ALA A 179 -17.45 -16.86 -20.33
C ALA A 179 -16.32 -16.00 -19.74
N LYS A 180 -16.63 -14.75 -19.38
CA LYS A 180 -15.65 -13.84 -18.76
C LYS A 180 -15.14 -14.39 -17.42
N PHE A 181 -16.04 -15.00 -16.65
CA PHE A 181 -15.71 -15.74 -15.44
C PHE A 181 -16.31 -17.14 -15.46
N ILE A 182 -15.50 -18.13 -15.09
CA ILE A 182 -15.94 -19.51 -14.85
C ILE A 182 -15.64 -19.86 -13.39
N LEU A 183 -16.71 -20.17 -12.65
CA LEU A 183 -16.62 -20.56 -11.25
C LEU A 183 -16.93 -22.06 -11.17
N LEU A 184 -16.09 -22.80 -10.47
CA LEU A 184 -16.22 -24.23 -10.25
C LEU A 184 -16.36 -24.48 -8.75
N ASP A 185 -17.40 -25.18 -8.32
CA ASP A 185 -17.46 -25.80 -6.99
C ASP A 185 -17.11 -27.29 -7.10
N ASP A 186 -16.75 -27.95 -6.00
CA ASP A 186 -16.37 -29.36 -5.99
C ASP A 186 -15.23 -29.74 -6.97
N ILE A 187 -14.15 -28.93 -7.02
CA ILE A 187 -13.00 -29.17 -7.91
C ILE A 187 -12.24 -30.48 -7.60
N ASN A 188 -12.42 -31.06 -6.42
CA ASN A 188 -11.78 -32.32 -6.03
C ASN A 188 -12.65 -33.55 -6.33
N THR A 189 -13.83 -33.39 -6.92
CA THR A 189 -14.76 -34.50 -7.20
C THR A 189 -14.82 -34.82 -8.70
N PHE A 190 -15.64 -35.81 -9.10
CA PHE A 190 -15.85 -36.12 -10.52
C PHE A 190 -16.43 -34.92 -11.27
N LYS A 191 -17.22 -34.09 -10.57
CA LYS A 191 -17.88 -32.89 -11.10
C LYS A 191 -16.90 -31.98 -11.83
N ASN A 192 -15.87 -31.50 -11.13
CA ASN A 192 -15.02 -30.42 -11.64
C ASN A 192 -13.50 -30.70 -11.63
N SER A 193 -13.02 -31.87 -11.20
CA SER A 193 -11.57 -32.20 -11.24
C SER A 193 -10.96 -32.04 -12.63
N LYS A 194 -11.59 -32.60 -13.67
CA LYS A 194 -11.11 -32.44 -15.05
C LYS A 194 -11.25 -31.01 -15.58
N ASN A 195 -12.31 -30.30 -15.17
CA ASN A 195 -12.55 -28.92 -15.58
C ASN A 195 -11.50 -27.97 -15.01
N TYR A 196 -11.18 -28.14 -13.73
CA TYR A 196 -10.12 -27.41 -13.04
C TYR A 196 -8.76 -27.64 -13.70
N GLN A 197 -8.38 -28.90 -13.94
CA GLN A 197 -7.12 -29.24 -14.62
C GLN A 197 -7.06 -28.71 -16.05
N LYS A 198 -8.19 -28.62 -16.75
CA LYS A 198 -8.24 -28.05 -18.09
C LYS A 198 -8.03 -26.54 -18.06
N LEU A 199 -8.71 -25.82 -17.17
CA LEU A 199 -8.65 -24.35 -17.12
C LEU A 199 -7.33 -23.82 -16.55
N ILE A 200 -6.69 -24.53 -15.61
CA ILE A 200 -5.39 -24.09 -15.05
C ILE A 200 -4.25 -24.14 -16.09
N HIS A 201 -4.37 -25.00 -17.10
CA HIS A 201 -3.43 -25.09 -18.21
C HIS A 201 -3.94 -24.41 -19.50
N ASP A 202 -5.08 -23.71 -19.42
CA ASP A 202 -5.66 -23.02 -20.57
C ASP A 202 -5.00 -21.65 -20.73
N PRO A 203 -4.32 -21.38 -21.86
CA PRO A 203 -3.67 -20.08 -22.06
C PRO A 203 -4.66 -18.91 -22.07
N GLY A 204 -5.96 -19.16 -22.30
CA GLY A 204 -7.01 -18.15 -22.34
C GLY A 204 -7.65 -17.80 -20.99
N TYR A 205 -7.25 -18.41 -19.88
CA TYR A 205 -7.79 -18.10 -18.54
C TYR A 205 -6.68 -17.91 -17.49
N ASP A 206 -6.91 -16.99 -16.57
CA ASP A 206 -6.17 -16.81 -15.32
C ASP A 206 -6.94 -17.44 -14.17
N LEU A 207 -6.23 -18.14 -13.27
CA LEU A 207 -6.78 -18.54 -11.98
C LEU A 207 -6.77 -17.32 -11.04
N LEU A 208 -7.95 -16.83 -10.65
CA LEU A 208 -8.07 -15.69 -9.74
C LEU A 208 -8.00 -16.10 -8.27
N GLU A 209 -8.70 -17.17 -7.93
CA GLU A 209 -8.84 -17.63 -6.56
C GLU A 209 -9.20 -19.11 -6.57
N ASN A 210 -8.66 -19.88 -5.64
CA ASN A 210 -9.10 -21.24 -5.37
C ASN A 210 -8.94 -21.58 -3.89
N SER A 211 -9.61 -22.65 -3.48
CA SER A 211 -9.24 -23.40 -2.30
C SER A 211 -9.41 -24.86 -2.61
N VAL A 212 -8.38 -25.67 -2.37
CA VAL A 212 -8.48 -27.13 -2.48
C VAL A 212 -8.97 -27.78 -1.18
N GLU A 213 -9.00 -27.05 -0.07
CA GLU A 213 -9.30 -27.58 1.27
C GLU A 213 -10.72 -27.25 1.74
N LEU A 214 -11.27 -26.11 1.30
CA LEU A 214 -12.61 -25.69 1.67
C LEU A 214 -13.64 -26.58 0.97
N ARG A 215 -14.35 -27.42 1.72
CA ARG A 215 -15.33 -28.42 1.20
C ARG A 215 -14.63 -29.41 0.26
N ASN A 216 -15.18 -29.69 -0.93
CA ASN A 216 -14.45 -30.41 -1.99
C ASN A 216 -13.73 -29.45 -2.95
N GLY A 217 -13.43 -28.23 -2.48
CA GLY A 217 -12.67 -27.20 -3.16
C GLY A 217 -13.46 -26.40 -4.20
N TYR A 218 -13.03 -25.18 -4.45
CA TYR A 218 -13.57 -24.30 -5.49
C TYR A 218 -12.46 -23.61 -6.27
N ALA A 219 -12.77 -23.14 -7.47
CA ALA A 219 -11.86 -22.31 -8.27
C ALA A 219 -12.63 -21.27 -9.08
N ILE A 220 -12.03 -20.08 -9.23
CA ILE A 220 -12.53 -18.97 -10.02
C ILE A 220 -11.50 -18.67 -11.09
N PHE A 221 -11.92 -18.78 -12.34
CA PHE A 221 -11.12 -18.42 -13.50
C PHE A 221 -11.67 -17.17 -14.16
N ARG A 222 -10.78 -16.29 -14.61
CA ARG A 222 -11.10 -15.11 -15.43
C ARG A 222 -10.48 -15.29 -16.80
N ARG A 223 -11.23 -15.01 -17.85
CA ARG A 223 -10.69 -15.02 -19.21
C ARG A 223 -9.61 -13.94 -19.35
N LYS A 224 -8.45 -14.31 -19.90
CA LYS A 224 -7.37 -13.34 -20.16
C LYS A 224 -7.82 -12.33 -21.20
N VAL A 225 -7.53 -11.05 -20.91
CA VAL A 225 -7.65 -9.94 -21.86
C VAL A 225 -6.52 -10.07 -22.88
N HIS A 226 -6.76 -9.70 -24.13
CA HIS A 226 -5.74 -9.73 -25.18
C HIS A 226 -4.47 -8.98 -24.72
N SER A 227 -3.30 -9.61 -24.86
CA SER A 227 -1.99 -9.06 -24.46
C SER A 227 -0.93 -9.61 -25.41
N PHE A 228 0.05 -8.78 -25.74
CA PHE A 228 1.18 -9.13 -26.60
C PHE A 228 2.51 -8.87 -25.87
N ALA A 229 3.62 -9.42 -26.39
CA ALA A 229 4.88 -9.54 -25.65
C ALA A 229 5.68 -8.23 -25.50
N THR A 230 5.41 -7.23 -26.34
CA THR A 230 6.13 -5.94 -26.39
C THR A 230 5.29 -4.81 -25.77
N GLU A 231 5.93 -3.71 -25.38
CA GLU A 231 5.24 -2.47 -24.95
C GLU A 231 4.31 -2.65 -23.73
N GLN A 232 4.80 -3.33 -22.68
CA GLN A 232 4.00 -3.63 -21.50
C GLN A 232 3.53 -2.38 -20.75
N ALA A 233 4.33 -1.32 -20.72
CA ALA A 233 4.00 -0.05 -20.08
C ALA A 233 2.84 0.64 -20.80
N GLU A 234 2.88 0.66 -22.12
CA GLU A 234 1.88 1.25 -23.01
C GLU A 234 0.58 0.44 -22.96
N GLN A 235 0.65 -0.88 -22.99
CA GLN A 235 -0.53 -1.73 -22.81
C GLN A 235 -1.19 -1.49 -21.44
N ASN A 236 -0.40 -1.29 -20.38
CA ASN A 236 -0.92 -0.96 -19.05
C ASN A 236 -1.58 0.43 -19.05
N LEU A 237 -0.96 1.43 -19.68
CA LEU A 237 -1.55 2.77 -19.86
C LEU A 237 -2.90 2.69 -20.57
N VAL A 238 -2.98 1.95 -21.68
CA VAL A 238 -4.21 1.73 -22.44
C VAL A 238 -5.28 1.08 -21.55
N ARG A 239 -4.95 0.05 -20.76
CA ARG A 239 -5.88 -0.57 -19.80
C ARG A 239 -6.33 0.40 -18.70
N ASN A 240 -5.46 1.32 -18.30
CA ASN A 240 -5.74 2.31 -17.27
C ASN A 240 -6.68 3.41 -17.78
N LEU A 241 -6.54 3.85 -19.03
CA LEU A 241 -7.27 5.00 -19.57
C LEU A 241 -8.50 4.62 -20.42
N VAL A 242 -8.44 3.54 -21.21
CA VAL A 242 -9.53 3.17 -22.12
C VAL A 242 -10.63 2.44 -21.36
N LYS A 243 -11.87 2.96 -21.46
CA LYS A 243 -13.06 2.45 -20.79
C LYS A 243 -14.15 2.05 -21.77
N SER A 244 -15.10 1.25 -21.28
CA SER A 244 -16.22 0.79 -22.10
C SER A 244 -17.07 1.96 -22.61
N GLY A 245 -17.43 1.92 -23.90
CA GLY A 245 -18.23 2.96 -24.55
C GLY A 245 -17.43 4.04 -25.27
N MET A 246 -16.11 4.09 -25.10
CA MET A 246 -15.25 5.09 -25.73
C MET A 246 -15.15 4.94 -27.26
N ILE A 247 -14.92 6.05 -27.94
CA ILE A 247 -14.52 6.10 -29.35
C ILE A 247 -13.00 6.20 -29.42
N VAL A 248 -12.37 5.18 -30.01
CA VAL A 248 -10.91 5.05 -30.07
C VAL A 248 -10.44 4.95 -31.51
N LEU A 249 -9.37 5.67 -31.84
CA LEU A 249 -8.70 5.61 -33.13
C LEU A 249 -7.31 4.99 -32.94
N ASP A 250 -7.02 3.96 -33.72
CA ASP A 250 -5.73 3.26 -33.78
C ASP A 250 -5.08 3.58 -35.13
N ILE A 251 -4.19 4.57 -35.15
CA ILE A 251 -3.50 5.03 -36.36
C ILE A 251 -2.14 4.35 -36.44
N GLY A 252 -1.94 3.57 -37.51
CA GLY A 252 -0.84 2.62 -37.60
C GLY A 252 -1.21 1.24 -37.04
N ALA A 253 -2.43 0.79 -37.29
CA ALA A 253 -2.98 -0.45 -36.72
C ALA A 253 -2.19 -1.71 -37.11
N ASN A 254 -1.34 -1.65 -38.14
CA ASN A 254 -0.44 -2.70 -38.59
C ASN A 254 -1.14 -4.06 -38.73
N VAL A 255 -0.82 -5.06 -37.90
CA VAL A 255 -1.44 -6.40 -37.92
C VAL A 255 -2.59 -6.56 -36.91
N GLY A 256 -2.85 -5.56 -36.06
CA GLY A 256 -4.07 -5.46 -35.25
C GLY A 256 -3.95 -5.75 -33.76
N ASP A 257 -2.75 -5.90 -33.20
CA ASP A 257 -2.59 -6.25 -31.77
C ASP A 257 -3.23 -5.20 -30.83
N TYR A 258 -2.98 -3.91 -31.07
CA TYR A 258 -3.66 -2.82 -30.37
C TYR A 258 -5.14 -2.74 -30.72
N THR A 259 -5.51 -2.88 -32.00
CA THR A 259 -6.91 -2.85 -32.41
C THR A 259 -7.74 -3.91 -31.68
N LEU A 260 -7.19 -5.11 -31.45
CA LEU A 260 -7.81 -6.19 -30.68
C LEU A 260 -7.96 -5.83 -29.20
N LEU A 261 -6.88 -5.36 -28.56
CA LEU A 261 -6.90 -4.91 -27.15
C LEU A 261 -7.92 -3.78 -26.94
N LEU A 262 -7.87 -2.75 -27.78
CA LEU A 262 -8.77 -1.59 -27.71
C LEU A 262 -10.22 -2.00 -27.91
N SER A 263 -10.50 -2.90 -28.86
CA SER A 263 -11.84 -3.42 -29.11
C SER A 263 -12.44 -4.13 -27.90
N GLU A 264 -11.62 -4.93 -27.20
CA GLU A 264 -12.03 -5.61 -25.98
C GLU A 264 -12.34 -4.62 -24.85
N LEU A 265 -11.49 -3.61 -24.64
CA LEU A 265 -11.63 -2.62 -23.57
C LEU A 265 -12.84 -1.68 -23.77
N VAL A 266 -13.05 -1.17 -24.99
CA VAL A 266 -14.21 -0.32 -25.27
C VAL A 266 -15.52 -1.12 -25.27
N GLY A 267 -15.43 -2.42 -25.57
CA GLY A 267 -16.54 -3.35 -25.58
C GLY A 267 -17.64 -3.00 -26.60
N SER A 268 -18.75 -3.74 -26.55
CA SER A 268 -19.86 -3.64 -27.51
C SER A 268 -20.54 -2.27 -27.68
N LYS A 269 -20.35 -1.34 -26.73
CA LYS A 269 -20.93 0.01 -26.78
C LYS A 269 -19.97 1.05 -27.35
N GLY A 270 -18.68 0.78 -27.33
CA GLY A 270 -17.67 1.67 -27.89
C GLY A 270 -17.37 1.34 -29.34
N LYS A 271 -16.47 2.10 -29.94
CA LYS A 271 -16.10 1.93 -31.34
C LYS A 271 -14.60 2.13 -31.53
N VAL A 272 -13.97 1.24 -32.28
CA VAL A 272 -12.55 1.34 -32.66
C VAL A 272 -12.45 1.55 -34.15
N TYR A 273 -11.64 2.53 -34.57
CA TYR A 273 -11.29 2.74 -35.97
C TYR A 273 -9.80 2.46 -36.18
N GLY A 274 -9.48 1.38 -36.89
CA GLY A 274 -8.09 0.98 -37.17
C GLY A 274 -7.65 1.45 -38.56
N PHE A 275 -6.62 2.27 -38.64
CA PHE A 275 -6.10 2.81 -39.89
C PHE A 275 -4.82 2.09 -40.29
N GLU A 276 -4.83 1.51 -41.48
CA GLU A 276 -3.67 0.89 -42.11
C GLU A 276 -3.74 1.14 -43.63
N PRO A 277 -2.84 1.98 -44.19
CA PRO A 277 -2.96 2.45 -45.58
C PRO A 277 -2.59 1.41 -46.64
N THR A 278 -1.81 0.38 -46.28
CA THR A 278 -1.21 -0.47 -47.29
C THR A 278 -2.23 -1.26 -48.09
N SER A 279 -2.09 -1.16 -49.39
CA SER A 279 -3.09 -1.50 -50.37
C SER A 279 -2.87 -2.91 -50.93
N THR A 280 -1.63 -3.36 -50.93
CA THR A 280 -1.21 -4.59 -51.59
C THR A 280 -0.19 -5.41 -50.80
N SER A 281 0.11 -4.98 -49.58
CA SER A 281 0.91 -5.73 -48.60
C SER A 281 0.11 -6.86 -47.94
N THR A 282 0.81 -7.77 -47.26
CA THR A 282 0.19 -8.76 -46.37
C THR A 282 -0.39 -8.12 -45.09
N THR A 283 -0.04 -6.88 -44.74
CA THR A 283 -0.36 -6.23 -43.47
C THR A 283 -1.84 -5.89 -43.29
N PHE A 284 -2.45 -5.03 -44.12
CA PHE A 284 -3.89 -4.71 -44.02
C PHE A 284 -4.77 -5.96 -44.11
N LYS A 285 -4.33 -6.94 -44.92
CA LYS A 285 -5.02 -8.23 -45.06
C LYS A 285 -4.94 -9.05 -43.77
N ARG A 286 -3.79 -9.08 -43.09
CA ARG A 286 -3.61 -9.75 -41.79
C ARG A 286 -4.44 -9.07 -40.71
N LEU A 287 -4.46 -7.73 -40.67
CA LEU A 287 -5.37 -6.97 -39.81
C LEU A 287 -6.82 -7.37 -40.05
N SER A 288 -7.27 -7.33 -41.31
CA SER A 288 -8.63 -7.72 -41.68
C SER A 288 -8.94 -9.17 -41.25
N GLN A 289 -8.02 -10.10 -41.48
CA GLN A 289 -8.16 -11.50 -41.07
C GLN A 289 -8.18 -11.67 -39.55
N ALA A 290 -7.38 -10.92 -38.80
CA ALA A 290 -7.35 -10.96 -37.34
C ALA A 290 -8.69 -10.48 -36.75
N ILE A 291 -9.22 -9.36 -37.26
CA ILE A 291 -10.51 -8.81 -36.85
C ILE A 291 -11.68 -9.73 -37.25
N GLU A 292 -11.67 -10.28 -38.47
CA GLU A 292 -12.67 -11.26 -38.93
C GLU A 292 -12.64 -12.54 -38.09
N SER A 293 -11.44 -13.06 -37.79
CA SER A 293 -11.27 -14.29 -36.99
C SER A 293 -11.69 -14.10 -35.53
N ALA A 294 -11.55 -12.87 -35.00
CA ALA A 294 -11.99 -12.50 -33.67
C ALA A 294 -13.49 -12.14 -33.59
N GLU A 295 -14.21 -12.13 -34.72
CA GLU A 295 -15.63 -11.77 -34.84
C GLU A 295 -15.98 -10.42 -34.18
N LEU A 296 -15.15 -9.40 -34.38
CA LEU A 296 -15.35 -8.09 -33.73
C LEU A 296 -16.28 -7.19 -34.55
N TYR A 297 -17.40 -6.76 -33.93
CA TYR A 297 -18.45 -5.96 -34.57
C TYR A 297 -18.34 -4.45 -34.29
N ASN A 298 -17.50 -4.07 -33.33
CA ASN A 298 -17.25 -2.70 -32.86
C ASN A 298 -15.98 -2.08 -33.50
N VAL A 299 -15.34 -2.78 -34.44
CA VAL A 299 -14.16 -2.31 -35.16
C VAL A 299 -14.53 -1.90 -36.58
N THR A 300 -14.04 -0.75 -37.04
CA THR A 300 -14.13 -0.31 -38.44
C THR A 300 -12.72 -0.11 -38.99
N LEU A 301 -12.33 -0.89 -39.99
CA LEU A 301 -11.02 -0.77 -40.63
C LEU A 301 -11.04 0.28 -41.74
N VAL A 302 -10.05 1.17 -41.73
CA VAL A 302 -9.92 2.29 -42.66
C VAL A 302 -8.61 2.15 -43.44
N ARG A 303 -8.73 1.99 -44.75
CA ARG A 303 -7.58 1.81 -45.66
C ARG A 303 -7.15 3.15 -46.26
N LYS A 304 -6.70 4.05 -45.40
CA LYS A 304 -6.17 5.38 -45.76
C LYS A 304 -5.04 5.74 -44.80
N ALA A 305 -4.07 6.50 -45.28
CA ALA A 305 -3.04 7.08 -44.42
C ALA A 305 -3.60 8.33 -43.74
N VAL A 306 -3.34 8.49 -42.45
CA VAL A 306 -3.63 9.76 -41.77
C VAL A 306 -2.50 10.74 -42.05
N TYR A 307 -2.84 11.94 -42.53
CA TYR A 307 -1.85 12.91 -42.99
C TYR A 307 -2.35 14.36 -42.85
N SER A 308 -1.49 15.34 -43.19
CA SER A 308 -1.78 16.77 -43.07
C SER A 308 -2.78 17.31 -44.10
N GLN A 309 -3.06 16.56 -45.17
CA GLN A 309 -4.04 16.94 -46.21
C GLN A 309 -4.64 15.71 -46.90
N ASP A 310 -5.88 15.84 -47.37
CA ASP A 310 -6.56 14.81 -48.16
C ASP A 310 -5.92 14.68 -49.55
N GLY A 311 -5.72 13.45 -50.04
CA GLY A 311 -5.13 13.24 -51.37
C GLY A 311 -4.57 11.83 -51.57
N SER A 312 -3.47 11.73 -52.33
CA SER A 312 -2.70 10.49 -52.48
C SER A 312 -1.23 10.78 -52.16
N ILE A 313 -0.61 9.91 -51.36
CA ILE A 313 0.78 10.06 -50.91
C ILE A 313 1.60 8.82 -51.24
N GLU A 314 2.91 8.99 -51.43
CA GLU A 314 3.83 7.85 -51.55
C GLU A 314 4.02 7.20 -50.18
N PHE A 315 3.87 5.88 -50.12
CA PHE A 315 4.05 5.05 -48.92
C PHE A 315 5.07 3.95 -49.22
N ASN A 316 6.04 3.78 -48.34
CA ASN A 316 7.17 2.87 -48.52
C ASN A 316 7.00 1.63 -47.64
N GLU A 317 7.07 0.46 -48.27
CA GLU A 317 6.95 -0.85 -47.64
C GLU A 317 8.33 -1.52 -47.50
N PHE A 318 8.60 -2.05 -46.31
CA PHE A 318 9.74 -2.89 -45.99
C PHE A 318 9.39 -4.39 -46.17
N SER A 319 10.36 -5.28 -45.98
CA SER A 319 10.09 -6.73 -46.03
C SER A 319 9.16 -7.15 -44.89
N GLU A 320 8.52 -8.32 -45.01
CA GLU A 320 7.50 -8.76 -44.04
C GLU A 320 8.00 -8.78 -42.59
N GLU A 321 9.26 -9.16 -42.40
CA GLU A 321 9.97 -9.20 -41.10
C GLU A 321 10.12 -7.80 -40.46
N TYR A 322 10.04 -6.73 -41.26
CA TYR A 322 10.21 -5.33 -40.86
C TYR A 322 8.98 -4.47 -41.20
N SER A 323 7.81 -5.10 -41.39
CA SER A 323 6.59 -4.42 -41.81
C SER A 323 6.07 -3.38 -40.82
N VAL A 324 6.54 -3.41 -39.56
CA VAL A 324 6.32 -2.35 -38.57
C VAL A 324 6.81 -0.98 -39.06
N TRP A 325 7.93 -0.93 -39.78
CA TRP A 325 8.55 0.33 -40.24
C TRP A 325 7.97 0.94 -41.51
N ASN A 326 6.84 0.42 -42.00
CA ASN A 326 6.20 0.95 -43.20
C ASN A 326 5.76 2.40 -42.96
N SER A 327 6.22 3.32 -43.80
CA SER A 327 6.08 4.76 -43.51
C SER A 327 5.97 5.61 -44.78
N ILE A 328 5.54 6.86 -44.61
CA ILE A 328 5.44 7.87 -45.69
C ILE A 328 6.84 8.37 -46.11
N GLY A 329 7.85 8.19 -45.25
CA GLY A 329 9.25 8.60 -45.46
C GLY A 329 10.13 7.58 -46.16
N LYS A 330 11.40 7.96 -46.41
CA LYS A 330 12.47 7.02 -46.85
C LYS A 330 13.53 6.88 -45.75
N PRO A 331 13.17 6.38 -44.55
CA PRO A 331 14.12 6.23 -43.46
C PRO A 331 15.23 5.25 -43.84
N GLN A 332 16.46 5.57 -43.43
CA GLN A 332 17.64 4.74 -43.69
C GLN A 332 17.89 3.81 -42.49
N MET A 333 17.02 2.81 -42.33
CA MET A 333 17.16 1.85 -41.23
C MET A 333 18.37 0.94 -41.41
N LEU A 334 19.14 0.79 -40.33
CA LEU A 334 20.21 -0.19 -40.24
C LEU A 334 19.61 -1.55 -39.91
N ASP A 335 20.20 -2.59 -40.48
CA ASP A 335 19.83 -3.96 -40.17
C ASP A 335 20.20 -4.29 -38.71
N PRO A 336 19.22 -4.67 -37.85
CA PRO A 336 19.46 -4.98 -36.45
C PRO A 336 20.48 -6.12 -36.25
N GLU A 337 20.55 -7.06 -37.20
CA GLU A 337 21.48 -8.19 -37.15
C GLU A 337 22.83 -7.86 -37.83
N ASN A 338 22.90 -6.77 -38.59
CA ASN A 338 24.09 -6.36 -39.32
C ASN A 338 24.18 -4.84 -39.55
N ALA A 339 24.72 -4.12 -38.57
CA ALA A 339 24.82 -2.64 -38.57
C ALA A 339 25.62 -2.02 -39.74
N LEU A 340 26.25 -2.81 -40.62
CA LEU A 340 26.91 -2.36 -41.85
C LEU A 340 25.97 -2.30 -43.06
N ASN A 341 24.79 -2.93 -42.98
CA ASN A 341 23.80 -2.98 -44.04
C ASN A 341 22.58 -2.11 -43.70
N ARG A 342 21.93 -1.61 -44.76
CA ARG A 342 20.67 -0.87 -44.66
C ARG A 342 19.54 -1.72 -45.20
N ILE A 343 18.40 -1.67 -44.54
CA ILE A 343 17.23 -2.42 -44.96
C ILE A 343 16.59 -1.68 -46.14
N PRO A 344 16.51 -2.32 -47.33
CA PRO A 344 15.98 -1.66 -48.51
C PRO A 344 14.46 -1.59 -48.44
N VAL A 345 13.90 -0.46 -48.87
CA VAL A 345 12.48 -0.37 -49.23
C VAL A 345 12.21 -1.38 -50.33
N VAL A 346 11.32 -2.32 -50.06
CA VAL A 346 10.94 -3.40 -50.99
C VAL A 346 10.00 -2.87 -52.05
N ARG A 347 9.15 -1.89 -51.69
CA ARG A 347 8.16 -1.32 -52.59
C ARG A 347 7.74 0.09 -52.16
N THR A 348 7.39 0.92 -53.14
CA THR A 348 6.70 2.20 -52.91
C THR A 348 5.37 2.15 -53.67
N GLU A 349 4.26 2.50 -53.01
CA GLU A 349 2.95 2.63 -53.64
C GLU A 349 2.28 3.98 -53.32
N LEU A 350 1.31 4.37 -54.14
CA LEU A 350 0.46 5.53 -53.86
C LEU A 350 -0.76 5.05 -53.08
N VAL A 351 -0.93 5.58 -51.86
CA VAL A 351 -2.07 5.29 -50.97
C VAL A 351 -2.93 6.53 -50.82
N ASP A 352 -4.23 6.33 -50.59
CA ASP A 352 -5.15 7.43 -50.29
C ASP A 352 -4.85 7.98 -48.89
N ALA A 353 -4.79 9.30 -48.76
CA ALA A 353 -4.55 10.01 -47.51
C ALA A 353 -5.78 10.83 -47.10
N ILE A 354 -6.00 10.95 -45.79
CA ILE A 354 -7.10 11.71 -45.20
C ILE A 354 -6.63 12.43 -43.93
N THR A 355 -7.15 13.63 -43.71
CA THR A 355 -7.03 14.34 -42.44
C THR A 355 -7.99 13.75 -41.40
N LEU A 356 -7.61 13.73 -40.12
CA LEU A 356 -8.55 13.28 -39.07
C LEU A 356 -9.75 14.22 -38.95
N ASP A 357 -9.56 15.51 -39.23
CA ASP A 357 -10.66 16.48 -39.27
C ASP A 357 -11.73 16.09 -40.30
N THR A 358 -11.34 15.79 -41.56
CA THR A 358 -12.26 15.30 -42.60
C THR A 358 -12.87 13.97 -42.21
N PHE A 359 -12.07 13.01 -41.71
CA PHE A 359 -12.58 11.70 -41.34
C PHE A 359 -13.66 11.78 -40.24
N CYS A 360 -13.42 12.59 -39.21
CA CYS A 360 -14.36 12.77 -38.11
C CYS A 360 -15.64 13.47 -38.58
N GLU A 361 -15.54 14.46 -39.48
CA GLU A 361 -16.71 15.10 -40.09
C GLU A 361 -17.54 14.11 -40.93
N GLU A 362 -16.89 13.28 -41.76
CA GLU A 362 -17.55 12.27 -42.59
C GLU A 362 -18.28 11.19 -41.77
N ASN A 363 -17.81 10.92 -40.54
CA ASN A 363 -18.32 9.86 -39.67
C ASN A 363 -19.12 10.36 -38.47
N ASP A 364 -19.42 11.66 -38.40
CA ASP A 364 -20.13 12.31 -37.27
C ASP A 364 -19.48 12.03 -35.90
N ILE A 365 -18.15 12.07 -35.87
CA ILE A 365 -17.36 11.89 -34.64
C ILE A 365 -17.05 13.27 -34.08
N GLN A 366 -17.73 13.60 -32.97
CA GLN A 366 -17.57 14.90 -32.29
C GLN A 366 -16.43 14.89 -31.27
N LYS A 367 -16.07 13.70 -30.75
CA LYS A 367 -15.00 13.51 -29.75
C LYS A 367 -14.28 12.20 -29.99
N ILE A 368 -12.97 12.20 -29.83
CA ILE A 368 -12.11 11.02 -29.76
C ILE A 368 -11.66 10.87 -28.30
N ASP A 369 -12.01 9.76 -27.67
CA ASP A 369 -11.65 9.52 -26.27
C ASP A 369 -10.20 9.00 -26.13
N TYR A 370 -9.69 8.31 -27.15
CA TYR A 370 -8.31 7.87 -27.19
C TYR A 370 -7.81 7.79 -28.64
N LEU A 371 -6.67 8.41 -28.92
CA LEU A 371 -5.98 8.37 -30.19
C LEU A 371 -4.61 7.72 -29.97
N LYS A 372 -4.39 6.53 -30.52
CA LYS A 372 -3.04 5.97 -30.67
C LYS A 372 -2.49 6.43 -32.02
N LEU A 373 -1.31 7.04 -32.00
CA LEU A 373 -0.64 7.58 -33.17
C LEU A 373 0.78 6.99 -33.27
N ASP A 374 0.89 5.98 -34.11
CA ASP A 374 2.12 5.22 -34.34
C ASP A 374 2.33 5.12 -35.85
N VAL A 375 2.93 6.16 -36.43
CA VAL A 375 3.00 6.35 -37.88
C VAL A 375 4.44 6.50 -38.36
N GLU A 376 5.37 6.03 -37.54
CA GLU A 376 6.77 5.83 -37.88
C GLU A 376 7.44 7.11 -38.41
N GLY A 377 7.31 8.20 -37.64
CA GLY A 377 7.95 9.50 -37.90
C GLY A 377 7.05 10.54 -38.57
N ALA A 378 5.82 10.17 -38.95
CA ALA A 378 4.84 11.09 -39.56
C ALA A 378 3.88 11.73 -38.52
N GLU A 379 4.16 11.63 -37.22
CA GLU A 379 3.25 12.03 -36.13
C GLU A 379 2.88 13.51 -36.26
N SER A 380 3.85 14.39 -36.53
CA SER A 380 3.59 15.82 -36.70
C SER A 380 2.67 16.11 -37.91
N GLU A 381 2.76 15.32 -39.00
CA GLU A 381 1.85 15.49 -40.15
C GLU A 381 0.42 15.05 -39.82
N ALA A 382 0.28 13.94 -39.11
CA ALA A 382 -1.02 13.47 -38.65
C ALA A 382 -1.68 14.46 -37.69
N LEU A 383 -0.90 15.10 -36.81
CA LEU A 383 -1.37 16.15 -35.90
C LEU A 383 -1.77 17.45 -36.64
N ILE A 384 -1.02 17.85 -37.67
CA ILE A 384 -1.42 18.98 -38.54
C ILE A 384 -2.79 18.69 -39.19
N GLY A 385 -3.03 17.44 -39.59
CA GLY A 385 -4.31 16.95 -40.11
C GLY A 385 -5.46 16.87 -39.10
N CYS A 386 -5.25 17.27 -37.84
CA CYS A 386 -6.31 17.32 -36.82
C CYS A 386 -6.35 18.67 -36.07
N THR A 387 -5.93 19.75 -36.73
CA THR A 387 -5.86 21.10 -36.12
C THR A 387 -7.19 21.54 -35.50
N ARG A 388 -8.33 21.30 -36.15
CA ARG A 388 -9.64 21.67 -35.57
C ARG A 388 -9.90 20.85 -34.31
N LEU A 389 -9.76 19.53 -34.39
CA LEU A 389 -9.96 18.62 -33.25
C LEU A 389 -9.07 18.96 -32.05
N LEU A 390 -7.80 19.34 -32.27
CA LEU A 390 -6.89 19.80 -31.21
C LEU A 390 -7.36 21.13 -30.61
N SER A 391 -7.65 22.14 -31.44
CA SER A 391 -8.07 23.48 -30.97
C SER A 391 -9.41 23.48 -30.23
N GLU A 392 -10.27 22.49 -30.50
CA GLU A 392 -11.56 22.29 -29.84
C GLU A 392 -11.46 21.34 -28.62
N HIS A 393 -10.26 20.89 -28.26
CA HIS A 393 -10.00 19.85 -27.23
C HIS A 393 -10.85 18.59 -27.42
N ALA A 394 -11.16 18.25 -28.67
CA ALA A 394 -12.03 17.13 -29.03
C ALA A 394 -11.30 15.78 -28.95
N ILE A 395 -9.99 15.76 -28.70
CA ILE A 395 -9.21 14.54 -28.47
C ILE A 395 -8.78 14.49 -27.02
N GLN A 396 -9.27 13.50 -26.26
CA GLN A 396 -9.04 13.43 -24.81
C GLN A 396 -7.65 12.95 -24.45
N PHE A 397 -7.16 11.89 -25.11
CA PHE A 397 -5.84 11.30 -24.90
C PHE A 397 -5.20 11.00 -26.26
N ILE A 398 -3.92 11.34 -26.40
CA ILE A 398 -3.09 11.07 -27.58
C ILE A 398 -1.86 10.31 -27.12
N GLN A 399 -1.84 8.99 -27.34
CA GLN A 399 -0.60 8.22 -27.23
C GLN A 399 0.15 8.39 -28.55
N PHE A 400 1.41 8.80 -28.49
CA PHE A 400 2.24 8.92 -29.69
C PHE A 400 3.67 8.48 -29.42
N GLU A 401 4.33 8.06 -30.48
CA GLU A 401 5.69 7.58 -30.44
C GLU A 401 6.66 8.56 -31.08
N ILE A 402 7.87 8.64 -30.53
CA ILE A 402 8.97 9.38 -31.15
C ILE A 402 10.12 8.42 -31.40
N SER A 403 10.57 8.38 -32.67
CA SER A 403 11.78 7.69 -33.10
C SER A 403 12.74 8.66 -33.76
N GLN A 404 13.87 8.95 -33.12
CA GLN A 404 14.89 9.86 -33.64
C GLN A 404 15.40 9.42 -35.04
N LYS A 405 15.51 8.11 -35.30
CA LYS A 405 15.98 7.58 -36.60
C LYS A 405 14.97 7.74 -37.72
N MET A 406 13.68 7.57 -37.42
CA MET A 406 12.60 7.84 -38.38
C MET A 406 12.55 9.33 -38.74
N LEU A 407 12.62 10.20 -37.73
CA LEU A 407 12.59 11.66 -37.89
C LEU A 407 13.78 12.18 -38.71
N GLU A 408 15.00 11.68 -38.48
CA GLU A 408 16.18 11.97 -39.30
C GLU A 408 15.97 11.61 -40.78
N GLY A 409 15.28 10.50 -41.06
CA GLY A 409 14.94 10.03 -42.40
C GLY A 409 13.90 10.90 -43.12
N LEU A 410 13.20 11.75 -42.37
CA LEU A 410 12.13 12.63 -42.80
C LEU A 410 12.49 14.13 -42.78
N ASP A 411 13.72 14.47 -42.37
CA ASP A 411 14.19 15.85 -42.15
C ASP A 411 13.31 16.61 -41.12
N LYS A 412 12.92 15.90 -40.06
CA LYS A 412 12.11 16.41 -38.94
C LYS A 412 12.82 16.30 -37.60
N VAL A 413 12.34 17.03 -36.61
CA VAL A 413 12.80 16.94 -35.22
C VAL A 413 11.63 16.68 -34.27
N ALA A 414 11.90 15.96 -33.17
CA ALA A 414 10.86 15.57 -32.21
C ALA A 414 10.14 16.79 -31.61
N GLU A 415 10.87 17.88 -31.36
CA GLU A 415 10.36 19.15 -30.81
C GLU A 415 9.14 19.69 -31.57
N GLU A 416 9.05 19.49 -32.89
CA GLU A 416 7.90 19.92 -33.70
C GLU A 416 6.59 19.27 -33.25
N THR A 417 6.62 17.96 -32.93
CA THR A 417 5.44 17.22 -32.46
C THR A 417 4.95 17.76 -31.11
N PHE A 418 5.87 18.00 -30.17
CA PHE A 418 5.54 18.57 -28.87
C PHE A 418 5.05 20.01 -28.98
N GLN A 419 5.62 20.80 -29.90
CA GLN A 419 5.21 22.19 -30.12
C GLN A 419 3.78 22.27 -30.67
N ILE A 420 3.40 21.43 -31.63
CA ILE A 420 2.02 21.39 -32.17
C ILE A 420 1.01 21.11 -31.05
N LEU A 421 1.31 20.14 -30.17
CA LEU A 421 0.45 19.81 -29.03
C LEU A 421 0.41 20.96 -28.02
N GLY A 422 1.57 21.54 -27.66
CA GLY A 422 1.65 22.65 -26.72
C GLY A 422 0.97 23.94 -27.20
N GLU A 423 1.01 24.24 -28.50
CA GLU A 423 0.31 25.39 -29.11
C GLU A 423 -1.22 25.25 -29.07
N ASN A 424 -1.73 24.04 -28.83
CA ASN A 424 -3.16 23.74 -28.68
C ASN A 424 -3.54 23.41 -27.22
N ASP A 425 -2.73 23.83 -26.25
CA ASP A 425 -2.94 23.62 -24.81
C ASP A 425 -2.97 22.13 -24.38
N TYR A 426 -2.20 21.26 -25.03
CA TYR A 426 -1.97 19.88 -24.57
C TYR A 426 -0.68 19.79 -23.73
N GLU A 427 -0.74 19.05 -22.61
CA GLU A 427 0.45 18.66 -21.87
C GLU A 427 0.92 17.25 -22.27
N CYS A 428 2.23 17.10 -22.51
CA CYS A 428 2.84 15.82 -22.89
C CYS A 428 3.62 15.22 -21.71
N HIS A 429 3.51 13.92 -21.51
CA HIS A 429 4.10 13.20 -20.39
C HIS A 429 4.76 11.90 -20.84
N ARG A 430 5.83 11.51 -20.14
CA ARG A 430 6.39 10.14 -20.25
C ARG A 430 5.41 9.12 -19.69
N ILE A 431 5.46 7.90 -20.21
CA ILE A 431 4.73 6.75 -19.67
C ILE A 431 5.68 6.04 -18.69
N THR A 432 5.24 5.81 -17.45
CA THR A 432 6.05 5.06 -16.48
C THR A 432 6.03 3.56 -16.81
N PRO A 433 7.00 2.75 -16.31
CA PRO A 433 7.00 1.30 -16.53
C PRO A 433 5.72 0.59 -16.10
N ASP A 434 5.02 1.12 -15.10
CA ASP A 434 3.75 0.57 -14.59
C ASP A 434 2.53 0.98 -15.44
N GLY A 435 2.72 1.83 -16.46
CA GLY A 435 1.65 2.36 -17.30
C GLY A 435 0.89 3.54 -16.68
N ASP A 436 1.57 4.35 -15.87
CA ASP A 436 1.04 5.58 -15.30
C ASP A 436 1.55 6.83 -16.05
N ILE A 437 0.86 7.95 -15.86
CA ILE A 437 1.27 9.26 -16.37
C ILE A 437 2.46 9.76 -15.54
N GLY A 438 3.63 9.84 -16.19
CA GLY A 438 4.89 10.26 -15.61
C GLY A 438 5.11 11.78 -15.63
N GLU A 439 6.38 12.17 -15.69
CA GLU A 439 6.79 13.58 -15.72
C GLU A 439 6.41 14.27 -17.04
N ARG A 440 6.19 15.59 -16.96
CA ARG A 440 5.90 16.44 -18.12
C ARG A 440 7.15 16.62 -18.97
N VAL A 441 7.00 16.50 -20.29
CA VAL A 441 8.06 16.65 -21.29
C VAL A 441 7.64 17.61 -22.40
N THR A 442 8.61 18.24 -23.05
CA THR A 442 8.40 19.20 -24.15
C THR A 442 9.28 18.91 -25.36
N ASN A 443 10.16 17.90 -25.29
CA ASN A 443 11.02 17.44 -26.36
C ASN A 443 11.49 16.00 -26.04
N SER A 444 12.08 15.34 -27.02
CA SER A 444 12.71 14.03 -26.87
C SER A 444 13.93 13.91 -27.80
N ASP A 445 14.99 13.27 -27.31
CA ASP A 445 16.12 12.76 -28.08
C ASP A 445 16.20 11.23 -28.04
N ALA A 446 15.13 10.58 -27.53
CA ALA A 446 15.08 9.14 -27.35
C ALA A 446 15.17 8.40 -28.69
N PHE A 447 15.86 7.25 -28.67
CA PHE A 447 15.95 6.39 -29.85
C PHE A 447 14.58 5.85 -30.26
N TYR A 448 13.78 5.45 -29.26
CA TYR A 448 12.40 5.00 -29.38
C TYR A 448 11.74 5.22 -28.01
N GLU A 449 10.69 6.03 -27.93
CA GLU A 449 9.92 6.21 -26.69
C GLU A 449 8.49 6.65 -26.97
N ASN A 450 7.56 6.14 -26.17
CA ASN A 450 6.14 6.48 -26.22
C ASN A 450 5.78 7.54 -25.17
N TYR A 451 4.87 8.43 -25.55
CA TYR A 451 4.37 9.53 -24.74
C TYR A 451 2.85 9.55 -24.74
N ILE A 452 2.29 10.22 -23.74
CA ILE A 452 0.87 10.49 -23.64
C ILE A 452 0.65 12.00 -23.55
N ALA A 453 -0.28 12.51 -24.35
CA ALA A 453 -0.71 13.90 -24.31
C ALA A 453 -2.21 14.01 -24.08
N PHE A 454 -2.63 15.06 -23.38
CA PHE A 454 -4.03 15.37 -23.11
C PHE A 454 -4.19 16.87 -22.86
N PRO A 455 -5.41 17.45 -23.02
CA PRO A 455 -5.64 18.87 -22.77
C PRO A 455 -5.23 19.25 -21.35
N GLU A 456 -4.54 20.38 -21.19
CA GLU A 456 -4.15 20.90 -19.89
C GLU A 456 -5.41 21.17 -19.06
N LEU A 457 -5.47 20.57 -17.87
CA LEU A 457 -6.56 20.80 -16.92
C LEU A 457 -6.06 21.72 -15.79
N PRO A 458 -6.29 23.05 -15.87
CA PRO A 458 -5.83 23.98 -14.85
C PRO A 458 -6.62 23.84 -13.55
N VAL A 459 -6.04 24.31 -12.45
CA VAL A 459 -6.72 24.37 -11.14
C VAL A 459 -7.02 25.83 -10.78
N HIS A 460 -8.30 26.15 -10.64
CA HIS A 460 -8.74 27.46 -10.16
C HIS A 460 -9.15 27.33 -8.70
N PHE A 461 -8.30 27.82 -7.80
CA PHE A 461 -8.64 27.91 -6.39
C PHE A 461 -9.57 29.10 -6.16
N PHE A 462 -10.56 28.95 -5.30
CA PHE A 462 -11.30 30.09 -4.80
C PHE A 462 -11.48 30.04 -3.28
N THR A 463 -11.34 31.20 -2.66
CA THR A 463 -11.37 31.36 -1.20
C THR A 463 -12.22 32.58 -0.87
N ILE A 464 -13.21 32.40 0.00
CA ILE A 464 -13.88 33.53 0.66
C ILE A 464 -13.15 33.83 1.97
N VAL A 465 -12.86 35.09 2.23
CA VAL A 465 -12.07 35.47 3.41
C VAL A 465 -12.59 36.72 4.11
N LEU A 466 -12.61 36.63 5.43
CA LEU A 466 -12.69 37.75 6.35
C LEU A 466 -11.87 37.41 7.58
N ASN A 467 -10.75 38.12 7.79
CA ASN A 467 -9.75 37.83 8.82
C ASN A 467 -9.15 36.41 8.69
N GLY A 468 -8.30 36.20 7.68
CA GLY A 468 -7.68 34.92 7.36
C GLY A 468 -6.31 34.67 8.00
N GLU A 469 -5.75 35.63 8.73
CA GLU A 469 -4.44 35.46 9.38
C GLU A 469 -4.54 34.48 10.57
N PRO A 470 -3.51 33.61 10.78
CA PRO A 470 -2.29 33.45 9.99
C PRO A 470 -2.37 32.42 8.85
N PHE A 471 -3.45 31.63 8.81
CA PHE A 471 -3.54 30.43 7.95
C PHE A 471 -3.55 30.74 6.45
N ILE A 472 -4.04 31.90 6.06
CA ILE A 472 -4.09 32.28 4.64
C ILE A 472 -2.71 32.33 3.97
N GLN A 473 -1.65 32.58 4.76
CA GLN A 473 -0.28 32.66 4.24
C GLN A 473 0.24 31.32 3.71
N TYR A 474 -0.26 30.20 4.23
CA TYR A 474 0.19 28.86 3.84
C TYR A 474 -0.12 28.54 2.37
N HIS A 475 -1.27 28.98 1.86
CA HIS A 475 -1.77 28.56 0.54
C HIS A 475 -0.83 28.94 -0.59
N ILE A 476 -0.29 30.17 -0.59
CA ILE A 476 0.62 30.59 -1.66
C ILE A 476 1.93 29.80 -1.64
N ASP A 477 2.41 29.39 -0.46
CA ASP A 477 3.60 28.56 -0.36
C ASP A 477 3.41 27.20 -1.02
N ILE A 478 2.19 26.67 -1.01
CA ILE A 478 1.82 25.44 -1.72
C ILE A 478 1.58 25.70 -3.20
N PHE A 479 0.74 26.67 -3.55
CA PHE A 479 0.31 26.88 -4.93
C PHE A 479 1.49 27.22 -5.86
N LYS A 480 2.46 28.01 -5.39
CA LYS A 480 3.66 28.35 -6.19
C LYS A 480 4.55 27.16 -6.55
N GLN A 481 4.37 26.01 -5.90
CA GLN A 481 5.13 24.77 -6.16
C GLN A 481 4.40 23.83 -7.13
N LEU A 482 3.17 24.12 -7.52
CA LEU A 482 2.38 23.25 -8.40
C LEU A 482 2.96 23.24 -9.83
N PRO A 483 3.16 22.07 -10.45
CA PRO A 483 3.83 21.93 -11.74
C PRO A 483 2.90 22.15 -12.96
N PHE A 484 1.74 22.76 -12.76
CA PHE A 484 0.70 22.97 -13.77
C PHE A 484 0.06 24.35 -13.62
N LYS A 485 -0.67 24.81 -14.62
CA LYS A 485 -1.37 26.10 -14.57
C LYS A 485 -2.39 26.14 -13.42
N TRP A 486 -2.32 27.19 -12.62
CA TRP A 486 -3.26 27.47 -11.54
C TRP A 486 -3.58 28.96 -11.45
N HIS A 487 -4.76 29.27 -10.89
CA HIS A 487 -5.19 30.64 -10.57
C HIS A 487 -5.89 30.67 -9.22
N TRP A 488 -5.66 31.69 -8.40
CA TRP A 488 -6.29 31.85 -7.09
C TRP A 488 -7.19 33.08 -7.04
N HIS A 489 -8.49 32.82 -6.88
CA HIS A 489 -9.54 33.82 -6.76
C HIS A 489 -9.89 34.05 -5.28
N ILE A 490 -9.57 35.23 -4.76
CA ILE A 490 -9.75 35.55 -3.34
C ILE A 490 -10.86 36.59 -3.21
N VAL A 491 -11.97 36.24 -2.56
CA VAL A 491 -13.10 37.14 -2.36
C VAL A 491 -13.09 37.62 -0.92
N GLU A 492 -12.66 38.86 -0.73
CA GLU A 492 -12.54 39.45 0.59
C GLU A 492 -13.80 40.26 0.95
N GLY A 493 -14.23 40.10 2.20
CA GLY A 493 -15.13 41.03 2.87
C GLY A 493 -16.26 40.35 3.59
N VAL A 494 -17.21 41.16 4.05
CA VAL A 494 -18.31 40.70 4.89
C VAL A 494 -19.51 40.28 4.03
N ALA A 495 -19.98 39.05 4.22
CA ALA A 495 -21.29 38.62 3.72
C ALA A 495 -22.41 39.02 4.69
N GLU A 496 -23.48 39.62 4.18
CA GLU A 496 -24.70 39.80 4.95
C GLU A 496 -25.30 38.44 5.37
N LEU A 497 -25.95 38.39 6.54
CA LEU A 497 -26.63 37.18 7.04
C LEU A 497 -27.98 36.96 6.34
N LYS A 498 -27.92 36.70 5.04
CA LYS A 498 -29.05 36.49 4.11
C LYS A 498 -28.87 35.18 3.34
N HIS A 499 -29.93 34.73 2.68
CA HIS A 499 -29.92 33.50 1.89
C HIS A 499 -29.44 32.30 2.74
N ASP A 500 -28.35 31.65 2.34
CA ASP A 500 -27.79 30.45 2.98
C ASP A 500 -27.29 30.68 4.41
N THR A 501 -27.03 31.93 4.81
CA THR A 501 -26.59 32.29 6.18
C THR A 501 -27.72 32.90 7.03
N ALA A 502 -28.96 32.97 6.51
CA ALA A 502 -30.09 33.59 7.21
C ALA A 502 -30.45 32.88 8.53
N TRP A 503 -30.20 31.57 8.63
CA TRP A 503 -30.43 30.77 9.85
C TRP A 503 -29.67 31.31 11.05
N SER A 504 -28.49 31.91 10.83
CA SER A 504 -27.64 32.44 11.89
C SER A 504 -28.32 33.57 12.69
N THR A 505 -29.13 34.39 12.04
CA THR A 505 -29.85 35.48 12.71
C THR A 505 -30.80 34.97 13.79
N GLN A 506 -31.35 33.76 13.61
CA GLN A 506 -32.23 33.12 14.60
C GLN A 506 -31.46 32.60 15.82
N LEU A 507 -30.18 32.25 15.65
CA LEU A 507 -29.26 31.89 16.74
C LEU A 507 -28.62 33.10 17.43
N GLY A 508 -28.86 34.30 16.89
CA GLY A 508 -28.34 35.57 17.45
C GLY A 508 -27.10 36.10 16.76
N GLY A 509 -26.70 35.52 15.61
CA GLY A 509 -25.60 36.02 14.79
C GLY A 509 -25.85 37.41 14.22
N LYS A 510 -24.80 38.24 14.19
CA LYS A 510 -24.85 39.64 13.76
C LYS A 510 -23.52 40.04 13.14
N VAL A 511 -23.59 40.90 12.11
CA VAL A 511 -22.44 41.65 11.62
C VAL A 511 -22.25 42.87 12.50
N THR A 512 -21.07 43.01 13.13
CA THR A 512 -20.72 44.14 14.00
C THR A 512 -19.47 44.84 13.49
N ASP A 513 -19.31 46.12 13.80
CA ASP A 513 -18.07 46.86 13.48
C ASP A 513 -16.83 46.28 14.20
N GLU A 514 -17.03 45.39 15.18
CA GLU A 514 -15.94 44.71 15.86
C GLU A 514 -15.27 43.62 15.01
N ILE A 515 -15.91 43.07 13.98
CA ILE A 515 -15.37 41.94 13.20
C ILE A 515 -14.73 42.34 11.87
N HIS A 516 -14.82 43.61 11.47
CA HIS A 516 -14.31 44.10 10.18
C HIS A 516 -13.83 45.56 10.25
N CYS A 517 -13.06 46.00 9.26
CA CYS A 517 -12.71 47.41 9.04
C CYS A 517 -13.43 47.91 7.77
N ASN A 518 -14.54 48.65 7.93
CA ASN A 518 -15.36 49.15 6.79
C ASN A 518 -15.72 48.09 5.73
N GLY A 519 -16.07 46.87 6.16
CA GLY A 519 -16.43 45.76 5.27
C GLY A 519 -15.27 44.87 4.81
N LEU A 520 -14.02 45.19 5.19
CA LEU A 520 -12.82 44.39 4.91
C LEU A 520 -12.25 43.74 6.18
N SER A 521 -11.24 42.89 6.03
CA SER A 521 -10.51 42.30 7.15
C SER A 521 -9.80 43.38 7.99
N LYS A 522 -9.44 43.02 9.23
CA LYS A 522 -8.87 43.95 10.21
C LYS A 522 -7.69 43.39 11.00
N ASP A 523 -7.22 42.21 10.62
CA ASP A 523 -6.18 41.42 11.28
C ASP A 523 -4.84 41.43 10.52
N GLY A 524 -4.73 42.20 9.43
CA GLY A 524 -3.57 42.21 8.52
C GLY A 524 -3.82 41.49 7.19
N THR A 525 -4.92 40.73 7.07
CA THR A 525 -5.25 39.99 5.83
C THR A 525 -5.35 40.92 4.62
N SER A 526 -5.98 42.10 4.77
CA SER A 526 -6.19 43.01 3.62
C SER A 526 -4.88 43.50 3.03
N GLU A 527 -3.92 43.86 3.90
CA GLU A 527 -2.57 44.27 3.52
C GLU A 527 -1.79 43.12 2.87
N TYR A 528 -1.85 41.91 3.44
CA TYR A 528 -1.25 40.72 2.84
C TYR A 528 -1.79 40.45 1.43
N LEU A 529 -3.11 40.50 1.24
CA LEU A 529 -3.75 40.29 -0.04
C LEU A 529 -3.36 41.34 -1.09
N ASP A 530 -3.16 42.60 -0.68
CA ASP A 530 -2.69 43.66 -1.57
C ASP A 530 -1.27 43.40 -2.08
N ASP A 531 -0.39 42.88 -1.22
CA ASP A 531 0.98 42.57 -1.61
C ASP A 531 1.05 41.27 -2.42
N LEU A 532 0.25 40.27 -2.07
CA LEU A 532 0.11 39.03 -2.81
C LEU A 532 -0.35 39.27 -4.26
N ALA A 533 -1.42 40.07 -4.45
CA ALA A 533 -1.94 40.38 -5.78
C ALA A 533 -0.98 41.20 -6.65
N LYS A 534 -0.10 42.01 -6.03
CA LYS A 534 0.98 42.71 -6.77
C LYS A 534 2.09 41.75 -7.18
N GLN A 535 2.44 40.80 -6.32
CA GLN A 535 3.54 39.85 -6.57
C GLN A 535 3.17 38.79 -7.61
N TYR A 536 1.90 38.36 -7.62
CA TYR A 536 1.37 37.30 -8.49
C TYR A 536 0.24 37.82 -9.40
N SER A 537 0.47 38.91 -10.12
CA SER A 537 -0.58 39.64 -10.88
C SER A 537 -1.33 38.81 -11.92
N ASP A 538 -0.68 37.77 -12.47
CA ASP A 538 -1.25 36.93 -13.52
C ASP A 538 -1.96 35.68 -12.96
N GLN A 539 -1.75 35.38 -11.67
CA GLN A 539 -2.20 34.13 -11.03
C GLN A 539 -3.12 34.37 -9.83
N VAL A 540 -3.18 35.59 -9.28
CA VAL A 540 -3.99 35.93 -8.10
C VAL A 540 -4.91 37.09 -8.42
N THR A 541 -6.20 36.94 -8.12
CA THR A 541 -7.19 38.01 -8.25
C THR A 541 -7.97 38.20 -6.96
N VAL A 542 -7.94 39.42 -6.43
CA VAL A 542 -8.67 39.80 -5.21
C VAL A 542 -9.95 40.57 -5.57
N TYR A 543 -11.09 40.09 -5.10
CA TYR A 543 -12.41 40.68 -5.31
C TYR A 543 -12.88 41.35 -4.03
N ARG A 544 -13.28 42.64 -4.10
CA ARG A 544 -13.75 43.44 -2.96
C ARG A 544 -14.97 44.28 -3.34
N LYS A 545 -15.81 44.55 -2.35
CA LYS A 545 -16.83 45.60 -2.43
C LYS A 545 -16.21 46.98 -2.12
N PRO A 546 -16.86 48.08 -2.55
CA PRO A 546 -16.51 49.41 -2.09
C PRO A 546 -16.54 49.52 -0.55
N ASN A 547 -15.70 50.39 0.01
CA ASN A 547 -15.62 50.58 1.47
C ASN A 547 -16.99 50.88 2.08
N GLY A 548 -17.37 50.11 3.08
CA GLY A 548 -18.64 50.23 3.81
C GLY A 548 -19.82 49.45 3.19
N GLU A 549 -19.61 48.75 2.06
CA GLU A 549 -20.60 47.85 1.47
C GLU A 549 -20.31 46.39 1.83
N PHE A 550 -21.38 45.60 1.99
CA PHE A 550 -21.31 44.17 2.26
C PHE A 550 -21.80 43.38 1.05
N TRP A 551 -21.33 42.13 0.92
CA TRP A 551 -21.81 41.20 -0.10
C TRP A 551 -23.25 40.74 0.22
N ASP A 552 -24.09 40.55 -0.80
CA ASP A 552 -25.46 40.01 -0.68
C ASP A 552 -25.44 38.50 -0.37
N GLY A 553 -25.02 38.20 0.85
CA GLY A 553 -24.75 36.84 1.32
C GLY A 553 -23.53 36.19 0.64
N LYS A 554 -23.20 34.98 1.09
CA LYS A 554 -22.08 34.20 0.53
C LYS A 554 -22.32 33.79 -0.92
N ARG A 555 -23.58 33.70 -1.36
CA ARG A 555 -23.94 33.35 -2.74
C ARG A 555 -23.40 34.36 -3.75
N GLU A 556 -23.39 35.66 -3.45
CA GLU A 556 -22.75 36.65 -4.34
C GLU A 556 -21.22 36.44 -4.37
N MET A 557 -20.61 36.20 -3.20
CA MET A 557 -19.17 36.01 -3.07
C MET A 557 -18.67 34.83 -3.90
N VAL A 558 -19.34 33.68 -3.88
CA VAL A 558 -18.88 32.50 -4.64
C VAL A 558 -19.13 32.60 -6.15
N ASN A 559 -20.08 33.43 -6.59
CA ASN A 559 -20.39 33.60 -8.01
C ASN A 559 -19.53 34.67 -8.70
N ILE A 560 -19.00 35.67 -7.98
CA ILE A 560 -18.21 36.73 -8.60
C ILE A 560 -16.97 36.24 -9.35
N PRO A 561 -16.21 35.22 -8.87
CA PRO A 561 -15.01 34.74 -9.56
C PRO A 561 -15.31 34.05 -10.89
N LEU A 562 -16.46 33.38 -10.99
CA LEU A 562 -16.81 32.55 -12.16
C LEU A 562 -16.88 33.35 -13.46
N GLN A 563 -17.15 34.66 -13.37
CA GLN A 563 -17.16 35.57 -14.53
C GLN A 563 -15.79 35.69 -15.20
N ASN A 564 -14.71 35.40 -14.47
CA ASN A 564 -13.33 35.47 -14.96
C ASN A 564 -12.76 34.09 -15.34
N ILE A 565 -13.54 33.01 -15.22
CA ILE A 565 -13.11 31.67 -15.61
C ILE A 565 -13.77 31.32 -16.95
N GLN A 566 -12.98 31.39 -18.02
CA GLN A 566 -13.41 31.22 -19.41
C GLN A 566 -12.94 29.90 -20.04
N GLU A 567 -12.37 29.01 -19.23
CA GLU A 567 -11.84 27.70 -19.65
C GLU A 567 -12.40 26.59 -18.74
N GLU A 568 -12.34 25.34 -19.20
CA GLU A 568 -12.57 24.20 -18.32
C GLU A 568 -11.45 24.13 -17.27
N CYS A 569 -11.81 23.87 -16.02
CA CYS A 569 -10.82 23.74 -14.95
C CYS A 569 -11.32 22.83 -13.82
N LEU A 570 -10.41 22.44 -12.94
CA LEU A 570 -10.79 22.03 -11.60
C LEU A 570 -11.00 23.28 -10.74
N LEU A 571 -12.27 23.60 -10.50
CA LEU A 571 -12.64 24.64 -9.55
C LEU A 571 -12.53 24.06 -8.14
N TRP A 572 -11.60 24.57 -7.35
CA TRP A 572 -11.26 24.03 -6.04
C TRP A 572 -11.54 25.08 -4.96
N GLN A 573 -12.54 24.82 -4.12
CA GLN A 573 -12.80 25.67 -2.95
C GLN A 573 -11.79 25.33 -1.86
N VAL A 574 -11.10 26.34 -1.34
CA VAL A 574 -10.20 26.19 -0.19
C VAL A 574 -10.54 27.28 0.81
N ASP A 575 -11.07 26.88 1.97
CA ASP A 575 -11.28 27.84 3.06
C ASP A 575 -9.91 28.20 3.69
N VAL A 576 -9.82 29.38 4.31
CA VAL A 576 -8.51 29.93 4.78
C VAL A 576 -7.78 29.02 5.76
N ASP A 577 -8.51 28.22 6.52
CA ASP A 577 -8.04 27.28 7.54
C ASP A 577 -8.06 25.80 7.07
N GLU A 578 -8.17 25.54 5.77
CA GLU A 578 -8.08 24.20 5.16
C GLU A 578 -6.73 23.99 4.49
N LEU A 579 -5.82 23.26 5.13
CA LEU A 579 -4.44 23.11 4.69
C LEU A 579 -4.26 21.82 3.86
N TRP A 580 -3.80 21.98 2.62
CA TRP A 580 -3.52 20.93 1.64
C TRP A 580 -2.03 20.88 1.31
N THR A 581 -1.46 19.68 1.10
CA THR A 581 -0.07 19.57 0.62
C THR A 581 0.01 19.65 -0.92
N VAL A 582 1.22 19.89 -1.45
CA VAL A 582 1.48 19.91 -2.90
C VAL A 582 1.08 18.57 -3.54
N GLU A 583 1.45 17.46 -2.89
CA GLU A 583 1.17 16.11 -3.36
C GLU A 583 -0.33 15.84 -3.42
N GLN A 584 -1.10 16.26 -2.41
CA GLN A 584 -2.55 16.05 -2.39
C GLN A 584 -3.25 16.78 -3.54
N ILE A 585 -2.82 18.00 -3.86
CA ILE A 585 -3.39 18.75 -4.98
C ILE A 585 -2.99 18.09 -6.32
N CYS A 586 -1.72 17.71 -6.47
CA CYS A 586 -1.23 17.02 -7.66
C CYS A 586 -1.93 15.67 -7.89
N ASP A 587 -2.06 14.85 -6.86
CA ASP A 587 -2.71 13.53 -6.92
C ASP A 587 -4.22 13.70 -7.14
N GLY A 588 -4.85 14.69 -6.50
CA GLY A 588 -6.23 15.07 -6.78
C GLY A 588 -6.45 15.44 -8.25
N ARG A 589 -5.57 16.27 -8.83
CA ARG A 589 -5.63 16.62 -10.27
C ARG A 589 -5.43 15.38 -11.15
N LYS A 590 -4.43 14.54 -10.87
CA LYS A 590 -4.17 13.29 -11.61
C LYS A 590 -5.38 12.36 -11.58
N LEU A 591 -6.07 12.27 -10.43
CA LEU A 591 -7.28 11.46 -10.28
C LEU A 591 -8.39 11.92 -11.24
N PHE A 592 -8.60 13.23 -11.39
CA PHE A 592 -9.54 13.79 -12.36
C PHE A 592 -9.08 13.60 -13.82
N ILE A 593 -7.79 13.71 -14.11
CA ILE A 593 -7.26 13.45 -15.47
C ILE A 593 -7.53 12.01 -15.88
N LYS A 594 -7.22 11.04 -15.02
CA LYS A 594 -7.44 9.61 -15.28
C LYS A 594 -8.93 9.26 -15.44
N ASN A 595 -9.83 10.09 -14.92
CA ASN A 595 -11.28 9.86 -14.94
C ASN A 595 -12.01 11.11 -15.44
N PRO A 596 -11.97 11.39 -16.76
CA PRO A 596 -12.53 12.62 -17.33
C PRO A 596 -14.06 12.72 -17.18
N ASP A 597 -14.74 11.58 -16.96
CA ASP A 597 -16.18 11.50 -16.70
C ASP A 597 -16.57 11.89 -15.25
N LYS A 598 -15.60 12.04 -14.35
CA LYS A 598 -15.84 12.45 -12.96
C LYS A 598 -15.98 13.96 -12.86
N THR A 599 -17.03 14.40 -12.17
CA THR A 599 -17.51 15.79 -12.21
C THR A 599 -17.26 16.58 -10.93
N ALA A 600 -17.05 15.91 -9.79
CA ALA A 600 -16.73 16.55 -8.52
C ALA A 600 -16.03 15.57 -7.57
N ALA A 601 -15.55 16.05 -6.42
CA ALA A 601 -14.92 15.20 -5.41
C ALA A 601 -15.27 15.62 -3.97
N PHE A 602 -15.62 14.63 -3.16
CA PHE A 602 -15.82 14.72 -1.72
C PHE A 602 -14.61 14.18 -0.97
N TYR A 603 -14.20 14.85 0.09
CA TYR A 603 -12.95 14.55 0.81
C TYR A 603 -13.17 14.31 2.30
N TRP A 604 -12.32 13.49 2.93
CA TRP A 604 -12.22 13.53 4.39
C TRP A 604 -11.30 14.66 4.84
N CYS A 605 -11.49 15.12 6.07
CA CYS A 605 -10.54 16.02 6.72
C CYS A 605 -10.18 15.56 8.13
N TRP A 606 -8.96 15.86 8.54
CA TRP A 606 -8.61 15.92 9.95
C TRP A 606 -9.08 17.25 10.53
N TYR A 607 -10.20 17.21 11.24
CA TYR A 607 -10.84 18.42 11.76
C TYR A 607 -10.31 18.76 13.15
N PHE A 608 -9.51 19.82 13.23
CA PHE A 608 -8.87 20.27 14.46
C PHE A 608 -9.81 21.15 15.29
N VAL A 609 -9.91 20.78 16.57
CA VAL A 609 -10.69 21.48 17.61
C VAL A 609 -9.80 22.07 18.72
N GLY A 610 -8.49 22.09 18.47
CA GLY A 610 -7.41 22.63 19.30
C GLY A 610 -6.08 22.38 18.59
N GLU A 611 -4.99 22.99 19.05
CA GLU A 611 -3.68 22.91 18.37
C GLU A 611 -3.21 21.46 18.14
N ASN A 612 -3.53 20.56 19.07
CA ASN A 612 -3.21 19.13 18.99
C ASN A 612 -4.44 18.22 19.16
N LEU A 613 -5.66 18.73 18.98
CA LEU A 613 -6.90 17.99 19.20
C LEU A 613 -7.68 17.85 17.89
N VAL A 614 -8.05 16.63 17.53
CA VAL A 614 -8.75 16.31 16.28
C VAL A 614 -10.00 15.46 16.53
N ILE A 615 -10.96 15.55 15.63
CA ILE A 615 -12.10 14.62 15.61
C ILE A 615 -11.59 13.24 15.17
N SER A 616 -11.80 12.22 16.01
CA SER A 616 -11.32 10.85 15.81
C SER A 616 -12.39 9.88 15.28
N THR A 617 -13.65 10.34 15.17
CA THR A 617 -14.78 9.54 14.67
C THR A 617 -15.23 9.98 13.28
N ARG A 618 -15.43 9.01 12.41
CA ARG A 618 -16.03 9.18 11.07
C ARG A 618 -17.55 9.33 11.14
N ASN A 619 -18.16 9.87 10.09
CA ASN A 619 -19.61 9.97 9.91
C ASN A 619 -20.37 10.78 10.98
N CYS A 620 -19.69 11.71 11.65
CA CYS A 620 -20.22 12.55 12.72
C CYS A 620 -19.77 14.00 12.51
N TYR A 621 -20.52 14.98 13.03
CA TYR A 621 -20.28 16.44 13.00
C TYR A 621 -19.45 16.92 11.80
N ALA A 622 -18.12 17.05 11.95
CA ALA A 622 -17.25 17.59 10.91
C ALA A 622 -16.71 16.55 9.92
N GLN A 623 -17.23 15.34 9.93
CA GLN A 623 -17.00 14.26 8.96
C GLN A 623 -18.35 13.62 8.62
N ASN A 624 -19.42 14.40 8.59
CA ASN A 624 -20.76 13.90 8.26
C ASN A 624 -20.96 13.87 6.73
N PRO A 625 -21.23 12.70 6.11
CA PRO A 625 -21.55 12.57 4.67
C PRO A 625 -22.84 13.27 4.21
N GLN A 626 -23.55 13.94 5.11
CA GLN A 626 -24.68 14.81 4.78
C GLN A 626 -24.32 16.30 4.86
N GLN A 627 -23.14 16.62 5.42
CA GLN A 627 -22.57 17.97 5.49
C GLN A 627 -21.35 18.15 4.55
N ASP A 628 -21.02 17.09 3.80
CA ASP A 628 -20.18 16.97 2.61
C ASP A 628 -19.05 18.01 2.45
N TRP A 629 -17.80 17.56 2.64
CA TRP A 629 -16.60 18.27 2.20
C TRP A 629 -16.42 18.12 0.69
N LEU A 630 -17.41 18.57 -0.05
CA LEU A 630 -17.34 18.77 -1.47
C LEU A 630 -16.45 19.99 -1.71
N ARG A 631 -15.28 19.78 -2.32
CA ARG A 631 -14.25 20.83 -2.46
C ARG A 631 -13.78 21.05 -3.89
N THR A 632 -14.00 20.08 -4.78
CA THR A 632 -13.49 20.16 -6.15
C THR A 632 -14.59 19.83 -7.14
N TRP A 633 -14.69 20.62 -8.21
CA TRP A 633 -15.62 20.43 -9.32
C TRP A 633 -14.88 20.54 -10.64
N ARG A 634 -15.22 19.70 -11.61
CA ARG A 634 -14.86 19.92 -13.01
C ARG A 634 -15.81 20.99 -13.56
N TYR A 635 -15.32 22.23 -13.60
CA TYR A 635 -16.10 23.41 -13.96
C TYR A 635 -16.08 23.60 -15.48
N GLN A 636 -17.24 23.99 -16.02
CA GLN A 636 -17.41 24.40 -17.41
C GLN A 636 -17.87 25.87 -17.45
N PRO A 637 -17.35 26.70 -18.38
CA PRO A 637 -17.78 28.09 -18.52
C PRO A 637 -19.30 28.24 -18.62
N GLY A 638 -19.86 29.11 -17.78
CA GLY A 638 -21.31 29.36 -17.71
C GLY A 638 -22.05 28.59 -16.61
N ALA A 639 -21.38 27.68 -15.90
CA ALA A 639 -21.88 27.15 -14.63
C ALA A 639 -21.90 28.24 -13.55
N PHE A 640 -22.78 28.09 -12.56
CA PHE A 640 -22.91 29.06 -11.46
C PHE A 640 -23.36 28.40 -10.15
N TRP A 641 -23.09 29.03 -9.01
CA TRP A 641 -23.50 28.53 -7.70
C TRP A 641 -24.97 28.87 -7.42
N ALA A 642 -25.81 27.83 -7.31
CA ALA A 642 -27.19 27.96 -6.85
C ALA A 642 -27.27 28.14 -5.33
N ALA A 643 -26.34 27.53 -4.57
CA ALA A 643 -26.21 27.63 -3.12
C ALA A 643 -24.74 27.43 -2.68
N HIS A 644 -24.38 27.94 -1.50
CA HIS A 644 -23.07 27.76 -0.86
C HIS A 644 -23.08 26.78 0.33
N GLU A 645 -24.18 26.70 1.08
CA GLU A 645 -24.32 25.78 2.24
C GLU A 645 -25.61 24.94 2.13
N PRO A 646 -25.53 23.67 1.66
CA PRO A 646 -24.36 23.03 1.06
C PRO A 646 -23.99 23.62 -0.32
N PRO A 647 -22.75 23.45 -0.79
CA PRO A 647 -22.30 24.01 -2.06
C PRO A 647 -22.95 23.28 -3.24
N VAL A 648 -23.69 24.02 -4.08
CA VAL A 648 -24.41 23.48 -5.25
C VAL A 648 -24.05 24.28 -6.49
N LEU A 649 -23.08 23.77 -7.26
CA LEU A 649 -22.69 24.29 -8.56
C LEU A 649 -23.56 23.66 -9.65
N VAL A 650 -24.22 24.49 -10.46
CA VAL A 650 -25.14 24.02 -11.51
C VAL A 650 -24.74 24.49 -12.89
N GLU A 651 -24.99 23.63 -13.88
CA GLU A 651 -24.96 23.97 -15.30
C GLU A 651 -26.38 24.11 -15.85
N THR A 652 -26.55 24.94 -16.88
CA THR A 652 -27.85 25.12 -17.56
C THR A 652 -27.94 24.17 -18.75
N VAL A 653 -28.82 23.17 -18.67
CA VAL A 653 -29.01 22.16 -19.74
C VAL A 653 -30.07 22.61 -20.74
N ALA A 654 -31.10 23.32 -20.27
CA ALA A 654 -32.13 23.98 -21.07
C ALA A 654 -32.67 25.19 -20.30
N ALA A 655 -33.44 26.08 -20.95
CA ALA A 655 -33.86 27.38 -20.39
C ALA A 655 -34.50 27.32 -18.98
N ASP A 656 -35.11 26.18 -18.60
CA ASP A 656 -35.73 25.96 -17.28
C ASP A 656 -35.19 24.71 -16.54
N GLN A 657 -34.09 24.10 -17.01
CA GLN A 657 -33.53 22.86 -16.44
C GLN A 657 -32.06 23.04 -16.07
N GLN A 658 -31.80 23.01 -14.76
CA GLN A 658 -30.47 23.07 -14.17
C GLN A 658 -30.05 21.70 -13.68
N ARG A 659 -28.75 21.40 -13.76
CA ARG A 659 -28.18 20.14 -13.31
C ARG A 659 -27.06 20.42 -12.32
N ASN A 660 -27.13 19.81 -11.14
CA ASN A 660 -26.05 19.88 -10.14
C ASN A 660 -24.87 19.04 -10.61
N ILE A 661 -23.71 19.68 -10.80
CA ILE A 661 -22.49 19.05 -11.31
C ILE A 661 -22.04 17.90 -10.38
N ALA A 662 -22.11 18.09 -9.06
CA ALA A 662 -21.70 17.07 -8.10
C ALA A 662 -22.66 15.87 -8.01
N ALA A 663 -23.87 15.98 -8.55
CA ALA A 663 -24.84 14.89 -8.59
C ALA A 663 -24.72 14.01 -9.84
N ILE A 664 -23.78 14.32 -10.74
CA ILE A 664 -23.62 13.61 -12.02
C ILE A 664 -22.80 12.33 -11.81
N ASN A 665 -21.53 12.48 -11.46
CA ASN A 665 -20.60 11.38 -11.25
C ASN A 665 -19.41 11.86 -10.39
N PRO A 666 -19.58 12.05 -9.08
CA PRO A 666 -18.51 12.51 -8.21
C PRO A 666 -17.56 11.36 -7.81
N PHE A 667 -16.39 11.73 -7.31
CA PHE A 667 -15.60 10.89 -6.41
C PHE A 667 -16.15 11.01 -5.00
N PHE A 668 -16.48 9.88 -4.38
CA PHE A 668 -16.88 9.84 -2.98
C PHE A 668 -15.67 9.81 -2.04
N HIS A 669 -15.92 10.05 -0.76
CA HIS A 669 -14.90 10.14 0.28
C HIS A 669 -13.95 8.92 0.28
N ASP A 670 -14.47 7.70 0.16
CA ASP A 670 -13.66 6.48 0.15
C ASP A 670 -12.76 6.38 -1.09
N GLU A 671 -13.16 6.93 -2.23
CA GLU A 671 -12.33 6.95 -3.45
C GLU A 671 -11.17 7.93 -3.27
N THR A 672 -11.42 9.12 -2.73
CA THR A 672 -10.36 10.12 -2.49
C THR A 672 -9.42 9.73 -1.34
N GLU A 673 -9.94 9.05 -0.31
CA GLU A 673 -9.15 8.56 0.82
C GLU A 673 -8.13 7.50 0.42
N LYS A 674 -8.49 6.60 -0.50
CA LYS A 674 -7.57 5.58 -1.04
C LYS A 674 -6.34 6.21 -1.69
N GLU A 675 -6.49 7.40 -2.28
CA GLU A 675 -5.41 8.17 -2.88
C GLU A 675 -4.62 9.02 -1.85
N GLY A 676 -5.01 8.99 -0.58
CA GLY A 676 -4.40 9.76 0.51
C GLY A 676 -4.87 11.21 0.59
N LEU A 677 -6.00 11.55 -0.03
CA LEU A 677 -6.53 12.91 -0.12
C LEU A 677 -7.36 13.28 1.11
N ILE A 678 -6.69 13.39 2.27
CA ILE A 678 -7.29 13.85 3.53
C ILE A 678 -6.60 15.15 3.97
N PHE A 679 -7.28 16.28 3.82
CA PHE A 679 -6.72 17.59 4.20
C PHE A 679 -6.85 17.87 5.70
N GLN A 680 -6.16 18.89 6.21
CA GLN A 680 -6.28 19.30 7.62
C GLN A 680 -7.09 20.58 7.74
N HIS A 681 -8.15 20.56 8.55
CA HIS A 681 -9.03 21.71 8.76
C HIS A 681 -8.81 22.26 10.17
N PHE A 682 -8.14 23.42 10.27
CA PHE A 682 -7.80 24.10 11.52
C PHE A 682 -8.94 25.01 12.04
N ALA A 683 -10.15 24.47 12.17
CA ALA A 683 -11.37 25.27 12.36
C ALA A 683 -11.50 25.97 13.72
N TYR A 684 -11.04 25.32 14.81
CA TYR A 684 -11.17 25.82 16.18
C TYR A 684 -9.85 25.70 16.93
N VAL A 685 -8.82 26.42 16.48
CA VAL A 685 -7.47 26.34 17.07
C VAL A 685 -7.01 27.63 17.73
N ILE A 686 -7.56 28.78 17.34
CA ILE A 686 -7.33 30.07 18.00
C ILE A 686 -8.62 30.68 18.57
N PRO A 687 -8.56 31.38 19.72
CA PRO A 687 -9.74 32.03 20.33
C PRO A 687 -10.50 32.97 19.39
N GLU A 688 -9.80 33.63 18.47
CA GLU A 688 -10.35 34.58 17.50
C GLU A 688 -11.33 33.91 16.54
N GLN A 689 -11.04 32.69 16.07
CA GLN A 689 -11.95 31.90 15.24
C GLN A 689 -13.25 31.63 16.00
N LEU A 690 -13.17 31.20 17.26
CA LEU A 690 -14.34 30.92 18.08
C LEU A 690 -15.13 32.19 18.34
N LYS A 691 -14.46 33.30 18.67
CA LYS A 691 -15.11 34.60 18.89
C LYS A 691 -15.85 35.07 17.64
N PHE A 692 -15.26 34.88 16.46
CA PHE A 692 -15.94 35.13 15.19
C PHE A 692 -17.19 34.27 15.05
N LYS A 693 -17.13 32.96 15.36
CA LYS A 693 -18.32 32.09 15.31
C LYS A 693 -19.39 32.48 16.34
N GLU A 694 -19.01 32.93 17.54
CA GLU A 694 -19.95 33.46 18.55
C GLU A 694 -20.71 34.68 18.02
N GLN A 695 -20.01 35.63 17.40
CA GLN A 695 -20.59 36.89 16.94
C GLN A 695 -21.32 36.74 15.60
N TYR A 696 -20.68 36.15 14.60
CA TYR A 696 -21.20 36.06 13.24
C TYR A 696 -22.26 34.96 13.10
N TYR A 697 -22.00 33.74 13.62
CA TYR A 697 -22.94 32.61 13.50
C TYR A 697 -23.93 32.49 14.66
N GLY A 698 -23.65 33.09 15.82
CA GLY A 698 -24.50 33.04 17.01
C GLY A 698 -24.26 31.82 17.91
N TYR A 699 -23.10 31.17 17.82
CA TYR A 699 -22.75 30.02 18.67
C TYR A 699 -22.51 30.48 20.11
N GLN A 700 -23.52 30.38 20.96
CA GLN A 700 -23.46 30.92 22.32
C GLN A 700 -22.36 30.28 23.18
N ASN A 701 -21.50 31.11 23.77
CA ASN A 701 -20.39 30.72 24.66
C ASN A 701 -19.35 29.78 24.01
N ALA A 702 -19.18 29.80 22.69
CA ALA A 702 -18.19 28.99 21.97
C ALA A 702 -16.76 29.15 22.52
N VAL A 703 -16.30 30.36 22.87
CA VAL A 703 -14.95 30.60 23.40
C VAL A 703 -14.80 29.95 24.79
N GLN A 704 -15.80 30.10 25.65
CA GLN A 704 -15.79 29.49 26.98
C GLN A 704 -15.81 27.96 26.89
N GLN A 705 -16.63 27.42 26.00
CA GLN A 705 -16.76 25.98 25.76
C GLN A 705 -15.47 25.38 25.19
N TRP A 706 -14.84 26.07 24.24
CA TRP A 706 -13.55 25.69 23.66
C TRP A 706 -12.44 25.69 24.71
N ASN A 707 -12.31 26.75 25.53
CA ASN A 707 -11.33 26.79 26.62
C ASN A 707 -11.49 25.61 27.59
N ARG A 708 -12.72 25.17 27.85
CA ARG A 708 -12.97 24.00 28.70
C ARG A 708 -12.47 22.70 28.07
N LEU A 709 -12.59 22.56 26.74
CA LEU A 709 -12.05 21.41 26.01
C LEU A 709 -10.51 21.41 26.05
N GLN A 710 -9.87 22.58 25.88
CA GLN A 710 -8.41 22.68 25.89
C GLN A 710 -7.77 22.35 27.26
N LEU A 711 -8.55 22.36 28.35
CA LEU A 711 -8.08 22.01 29.70
C LEU A 711 -8.16 20.50 30.01
N VAL A 712 -8.68 19.70 29.09
CA VAL A 712 -8.79 18.24 29.25
C VAL A 712 -7.42 17.58 29.05
N ASN A 713 -7.06 16.66 29.94
CA ASN A 713 -5.78 15.95 29.91
C ASN A 713 -5.92 14.43 29.66
N GLN A 714 -7.14 13.93 29.46
CA GLN A 714 -7.45 12.53 29.17
C GLN A 714 -8.40 12.47 27.97
N PHE A 715 -7.94 11.78 26.92
CA PHE A 715 -8.68 11.56 25.67
C PHE A 715 -8.84 10.04 25.42
N PRO A 716 -9.83 9.60 24.63
CA PRO A 716 -10.80 10.41 23.89
C PRO A 716 -11.97 10.94 24.73
N VAL A 717 -12.61 12.04 24.31
CA VAL A 717 -13.81 12.61 24.95
C VAL A 717 -14.93 12.92 23.94
N PRO A 718 -16.22 12.85 24.32
CA PRO A 718 -17.33 13.26 23.45
C PRO A 718 -17.34 14.78 23.24
N LEU A 719 -17.34 15.23 21.99
CA LEU A 719 -17.32 16.66 21.65
C LEU A 719 -18.58 17.39 22.12
N ARG A 720 -19.73 16.71 22.10
CA ARG A 720 -21.04 17.23 22.57
C ARG A 720 -21.04 17.68 24.04
N ASP A 721 -20.13 17.15 24.86
CA ASP A 721 -20.01 17.54 26.27
C ASP A 721 -19.40 18.93 26.39
N TYR A 722 -18.71 19.40 25.34
CA TYR A 722 -18.01 20.68 25.27
C TYR A 722 -18.75 21.68 24.39
N PHE A 723 -19.12 21.32 23.16
CA PHE A 723 -19.80 22.18 22.20
C PHE A 723 -21.30 21.92 22.16
N GLY A 724 -22.10 22.92 22.55
CA GLY A 724 -23.56 22.80 22.69
C GLY A 724 -24.33 22.66 21.37
N TRP A 725 -23.69 22.89 20.23
CA TRP A 725 -24.27 22.71 18.90
C TRP A 725 -23.93 21.34 18.27
N VAL A 726 -23.10 20.53 18.93
CA VAL A 726 -22.76 19.17 18.48
C VAL A 726 -23.76 18.20 19.10
N GLY A 727 -24.59 17.57 18.27
CA GLY A 727 -25.71 16.74 18.73
C GLY A 727 -25.49 15.22 18.67
N ASP A 728 -24.40 14.75 18.07
CA ASP A 728 -24.16 13.33 17.78
C ASP A 728 -23.06 12.72 18.67
N HIS A 729 -22.52 11.57 18.25
CA HIS A 729 -21.51 10.81 18.99
C HIS A 729 -20.06 11.18 18.63
N THR A 730 -19.83 12.39 18.08
CA THR A 730 -18.49 12.85 17.71
C THR A 730 -17.52 12.77 18.89
N MET A 731 -16.38 12.12 18.69
CA MET A 731 -15.29 12.04 19.66
C MET A 731 -14.10 12.91 19.24
N VAL A 732 -13.40 13.44 20.24
CA VAL A 732 -12.14 14.16 20.10
C VAL A 732 -11.03 13.32 20.71
N ASP A 733 -9.89 13.27 20.02
CA ASP A 733 -8.65 12.71 20.52
C ASP A 733 -7.47 13.62 20.18
N THR A 734 -6.28 13.28 20.66
CA THR A 734 -5.05 13.97 20.29
C THR A 734 -4.64 13.62 18.86
N ALA A 735 -4.07 14.59 18.14
CA ALA A 735 -3.55 14.39 16.78
C ALA A 735 -2.54 13.24 16.74
N THR A 736 -1.65 13.17 17.73
CA THR A 736 -0.66 12.09 17.88
C THR A 736 -1.30 10.71 18.05
N ALA A 737 -2.34 10.57 18.89
CA ALA A 737 -3.04 9.30 19.05
C ALA A 737 -3.72 8.83 17.74
N CYS A 738 -4.17 9.79 16.91
CA CYS A 738 -4.74 9.51 15.60
C CYS A 738 -3.68 9.32 14.48
N GLY A 739 -2.38 9.40 14.80
CA GLY A 739 -1.31 9.32 13.81
C GLY A 739 -1.21 10.53 12.88
N VAL A 740 -1.76 11.67 13.28
CA VAL A 740 -1.80 12.92 12.51
C VAL A 740 -0.71 13.87 12.99
N SER A 741 0.12 14.34 12.06
CA SER A 741 1.08 15.42 12.30
C SER A 741 0.45 16.76 11.90
N PRO A 742 0.23 17.71 12.83
CA PRO A 742 -0.33 19.02 12.49
C PRO A 742 0.59 19.78 11.53
N ILE A 743 0.02 20.28 10.42
CA ILE A 743 0.71 21.12 9.43
C ILE A 743 1.03 22.49 10.05
N ALA A 744 0.10 23.08 10.78
CA ALA A 744 0.30 24.34 11.48
C ALA A 744 0.62 24.09 12.96
N ARG A 745 1.69 24.69 13.47
CA ARG A 745 2.12 24.57 14.87
C ARG A 745 2.41 25.94 15.45
N ARG A 746 2.17 26.09 16.74
CA ARG A 746 2.47 27.33 17.44
C ARG A 746 3.86 27.29 18.06
N ARG A 747 4.69 28.30 17.81
CA ARG A 747 6.01 28.48 18.41
C ARG A 747 6.04 29.87 19.05
N GLU A 748 6.08 29.90 20.38
CA GLU A 748 5.90 31.14 21.16
C GLU A 748 4.56 31.83 20.85
N GLU A 749 4.56 33.03 20.29
CA GLU A 749 3.35 33.77 19.88
C GLU A 749 2.99 33.59 18.39
N ASP A 750 3.90 33.06 17.57
CA ASP A 750 3.74 32.95 16.11
C ASP A 750 3.37 31.52 15.65
N TRP A 751 2.79 31.43 14.46
CA TRP A 751 2.49 30.16 13.80
C TRP A 751 3.58 29.79 12.80
N GLU A 752 4.01 28.53 12.84
CA GLU A 752 4.98 27.92 11.94
C GLU A 752 4.27 26.79 11.17
N PHE A 753 4.39 26.83 9.84
CA PHE A 753 3.89 25.76 8.97
C PHE A 753 5.03 24.79 8.68
N VAL A 754 4.79 23.50 8.87
CA VAL A 754 5.78 22.45 8.57
C VAL A 754 6.11 22.50 7.08
N GLU A 755 7.41 22.54 6.73
CA GLU A 755 7.85 22.64 5.34
C GLU A 755 7.34 21.45 4.49
N PRO A 756 6.91 21.69 3.23
CA PRO A 756 6.38 20.65 2.35
C PRO A 756 7.33 19.46 2.12
N LEU A 757 8.65 19.68 2.09
CA LEU A 757 9.64 18.58 2.00
C LEU A 757 9.64 17.66 3.21
N VAL A 758 9.24 18.16 4.38
CA VAL A 758 9.08 17.37 5.62
C VAL A 758 7.70 16.69 5.67
N LEU A 759 6.73 17.22 4.93
CA LEU A 759 5.39 16.67 4.73
C LEU A 759 5.26 15.77 3.49
N GLN A 760 6.32 15.62 2.70
CA GLN A 760 6.38 14.66 1.60
C GLN A 760 5.78 13.36 2.11
N LYS A 761 4.84 12.79 1.33
CA LYS A 761 4.45 11.38 1.47
C LYS A 761 5.71 10.66 1.89
N LYS A 762 5.68 10.05 3.08
CA LYS A 762 6.70 9.09 3.48
C LYS A 762 6.85 8.18 2.27
N VAL A 763 7.91 8.34 1.50
CA VAL A 763 8.14 7.42 0.39
C VAL A 763 8.66 6.19 1.08
N ARG A 764 7.87 5.12 1.07
CA ARG A 764 8.37 3.84 1.55
C ARG A 764 9.55 3.49 0.65
N LYS A 765 10.72 3.31 1.25
CA LYS A 765 11.93 2.97 0.50
C LYS A 765 12.20 1.49 0.66
N ALA A 766 12.57 0.84 -0.44
CA ALA A 766 13.20 -0.47 -0.35
C ALA A 766 14.54 -0.36 0.41
N PRO A 767 14.94 -1.36 1.21
CA PRO A 767 14.18 -2.57 1.49
C PRO A 767 13.01 -2.32 2.45
N THR A 768 11.94 -3.11 2.32
CA THR A 768 10.79 -3.11 3.21
C THR A 768 10.99 -4.12 4.34
N ILE A 769 10.93 -3.65 5.58
CA ILE A 769 11.04 -4.46 6.79
C ILE A 769 9.70 -4.44 7.53
N LEU A 770 9.12 -5.63 7.76
CA LEU A 770 7.91 -5.76 8.56
C LEU A 770 8.23 -6.12 10.00
N ILE A 771 7.60 -5.42 10.94
CA ILE A 771 7.74 -5.64 12.38
C ILE A 771 6.39 -6.08 12.95
N ASP A 772 6.26 -7.33 13.39
CA ASP A 772 5.03 -7.79 14.04
C ASP A 772 4.95 -7.33 15.50
N GLY A 773 4.03 -6.42 15.80
CA GLY A 773 3.78 -5.80 17.11
C GLY A 773 3.11 -6.70 18.15
N VAL A 774 3.09 -8.02 17.96
CA VAL A 774 2.41 -9.00 18.83
C VAL A 774 2.72 -8.89 20.32
N PHE A 775 3.93 -8.48 20.73
CA PHE A 775 4.23 -8.38 22.16
C PHE A 775 3.38 -7.32 22.87
N PHE A 776 3.05 -6.22 22.19
CA PHE A 776 2.23 -5.13 22.74
C PHE A 776 0.81 -5.59 23.06
N GLN A 777 0.30 -6.60 22.33
CA GLN A 777 -0.96 -7.25 22.63
C GLN A 777 -0.86 -8.15 23.86
N LEU A 778 0.22 -8.94 23.96
CA LEU A 778 0.35 -9.99 24.98
C LEU A 778 0.71 -9.42 26.35
N TYR A 779 1.67 -8.50 26.41
CA TYR A 779 2.25 -8.03 27.68
C TYR A 779 2.78 -6.59 27.60
N GLN A 780 2.71 -5.86 28.73
CA GLN A 780 3.34 -4.55 28.90
C GLN A 780 4.49 -4.62 29.91
N THR A 781 5.57 -5.31 29.54
CA THR A 781 6.76 -5.53 30.39
C THR A 781 8.03 -5.01 29.74
N GLY A 782 9.22 -5.45 30.20
CA GLY A 782 10.51 -4.97 29.71
C GLY A 782 10.73 -5.11 28.20
N ILE A 783 10.21 -6.16 27.55
CA ILE A 783 10.32 -6.33 26.09
C ILE A 783 9.50 -5.25 25.35
N ALA A 784 8.32 -4.87 25.86
CA ALA A 784 7.53 -3.78 25.27
C ALA A 784 8.30 -2.46 25.34
N ARG A 785 9.04 -2.21 26.44
CA ARG A 785 9.94 -1.05 26.56
C ARG A 785 11.06 -1.08 25.52
N VAL A 786 11.71 -2.23 25.32
CA VAL A 786 12.75 -2.38 24.30
C VAL A 786 12.22 -1.97 22.92
N TRP A 787 11.10 -2.53 22.49
CA TRP A 787 10.53 -2.23 21.18
C TRP A 787 10.01 -0.80 21.05
N GLN A 788 9.37 -0.26 22.08
CA GLN A 788 8.95 1.14 22.07
C GLN A 788 10.17 2.05 21.90
N SER A 789 11.25 1.83 22.65
CA SER A 789 12.48 2.63 22.54
C SER A 789 13.18 2.47 21.19
N LEU A 790 13.22 1.27 20.62
CA LEU A 790 13.76 1.05 19.26
C LEU A 790 12.96 1.82 18.21
N LEU A 791 11.63 1.71 18.23
CA LEU A 791 10.76 2.42 17.30
C LEU A 791 10.87 3.94 17.45
N GLU A 792 10.99 4.46 18.68
CA GLU A 792 11.21 5.88 18.94
C GLU A 792 12.56 6.39 18.42
N GLU A 793 13.63 5.60 18.53
CA GLU A 793 14.95 5.96 17.98
C GLU A 793 14.95 5.87 16.44
N TRP A 794 14.36 4.83 15.85
CA TRP A 794 14.24 4.70 14.41
C TRP A 794 13.33 5.75 13.78
N ALA A 795 12.29 6.20 14.48
CA ALA A 795 11.45 7.32 14.05
C ALA A 795 12.21 8.64 13.88
N LYS A 796 13.29 8.84 14.64
CA LYS A 796 14.18 10.02 14.53
C LYS A 796 15.19 9.88 13.40
N ALA A 797 15.32 8.69 12.81
CA ALA A 797 16.28 8.37 11.77
C ALA A 797 15.57 8.07 10.44
N ASP A 798 16.33 8.13 9.34
CA ASP A 798 15.83 7.78 8.00
C ASP A 798 15.39 6.30 7.91
N PHE A 799 15.84 5.46 8.84
CA PHE A 799 15.45 4.04 8.91
C PHE A 799 13.93 3.84 9.04
N SER A 800 13.20 4.82 9.60
CA SER A 800 11.73 4.78 9.68
C SER A 800 11.02 4.64 8.32
N GLN A 801 11.66 5.04 7.23
CA GLN A 801 11.12 4.95 5.86
C GLN A 801 11.09 3.52 5.32
N HIS A 802 11.82 2.59 5.96
CA HIS A 802 11.95 1.19 5.58
C HIS A 802 11.04 0.27 6.40
N ILE A 803 10.45 0.74 7.49
CA ILE A 803 9.73 -0.12 8.45
C ILE A 803 8.22 0.04 8.40
N VAL A 804 7.50 -1.07 8.50
CA VAL A 804 6.05 -1.09 8.75
C VAL A 804 5.75 -2.01 9.93
N VAL A 805 5.07 -1.45 10.93
CA VAL A 805 4.65 -2.18 12.13
C VAL A 805 3.27 -2.79 11.88
N LEU A 806 3.17 -4.10 12.02
CA LEU A 806 1.88 -4.80 12.04
C LEU A 806 1.27 -4.62 13.42
N ASP A 807 0.21 -3.82 13.49
CA ASP A 807 -0.48 -3.51 14.73
C ASP A 807 -1.60 -4.51 14.99
N ARG A 808 -1.35 -5.43 15.91
CA ARG A 808 -2.29 -6.47 16.29
C ARG A 808 -3.39 -5.93 17.18
N GLY A 809 -4.60 -5.88 16.64
CA GLY A 809 -5.79 -5.46 17.38
C GLY A 809 -5.71 -4.02 17.92
N GLY A 810 -4.91 -3.15 17.32
CA GLY A 810 -4.74 -1.76 17.76
C GLY A 810 -3.95 -1.58 19.05
N THR A 811 -3.03 -2.49 19.37
CA THR A 811 -2.30 -2.52 20.66
C THR A 811 -0.90 -1.89 20.60
N ALA A 812 -0.31 -1.77 19.41
CA ALA A 812 1.02 -1.19 19.25
C ALA A 812 1.03 0.33 19.54
N PRO A 813 2.08 0.87 20.19
CA PRO A 813 2.20 2.29 20.46
C PRO A 813 2.27 3.08 19.15
N LYS A 814 1.55 4.21 19.07
CA LYS A 814 1.52 5.10 17.90
C LYS A 814 2.64 6.12 17.98
N ILE A 815 3.75 5.81 17.32
CA ILE A 815 4.97 6.62 17.29
C ILE A 815 4.97 7.44 15.99
N PRO A 816 5.03 8.79 16.08
CA PRO A 816 5.14 9.64 14.90
C PRO A 816 6.35 9.24 14.04
N GLY A 817 6.18 9.22 12.72
CA GLY A 817 7.23 8.79 11.79
C GLY A 817 7.16 7.31 11.40
N ILE A 818 6.52 6.44 12.19
CA ILE A 818 6.41 5.00 11.87
C ILE A 818 5.13 4.69 11.09
N TRP A 819 5.19 3.71 10.20
CA TRP A 819 4.04 3.19 9.46
C TRP A 819 3.39 2.03 10.21
N TYR A 820 2.06 1.98 10.16
CA TYR A 820 1.29 0.94 10.84
C TYR A 820 0.30 0.30 9.88
N ARG A 821 0.22 -1.02 9.92
CA ARG A 821 -0.83 -1.81 9.26
C ARG A 821 -1.63 -2.54 10.32
N GLN A 822 -2.92 -2.26 10.41
CA GLN A 822 -3.80 -2.97 11.34
C GLN A 822 -3.99 -4.42 10.89
N ILE A 823 -3.83 -5.35 11.81
CA ILE A 823 -4.04 -6.78 11.57
C ILE A 823 -4.80 -7.41 12.76
N PRO A 824 -5.45 -8.58 12.57
CA PRO A 824 -6.12 -9.29 13.65
C PRO A 824 -5.21 -9.57 14.86
N ALA A 825 -5.85 -9.65 16.04
CA ALA A 825 -5.17 -10.04 17.27
C ALA A 825 -4.66 -11.49 17.16
N TYR A 826 -3.46 -11.73 17.70
CA TYR A 826 -2.83 -13.05 17.75
C TYR A 826 -3.53 -13.99 18.72
N ASP A 827 -3.68 -15.26 18.32
CA ASP A 827 -4.28 -16.32 19.12
C ASP A 827 -3.41 -17.59 19.05
N TYR A 828 -2.91 -18.04 20.20
CA TYR A 828 -2.11 -19.27 20.32
C TYR A 828 -2.86 -20.56 19.92
N GLN A 829 -4.17 -20.51 19.71
CA GLN A 829 -4.94 -21.63 19.20
C GLN A 829 -4.94 -21.72 17.66
N GLN A 830 -4.45 -20.69 16.97
CA GLN A 830 -4.55 -20.54 15.51
C GLN A 830 -3.19 -20.16 14.88
N THR A 831 -2.09 -20.73 15.39
CA THR A 831 -0.74 -20.28 15.00
C THR A 831 -0.39 -20.58 13.54
N ASP A 832 -0.91 -21.66 12.95
CA ASP A 832 -0.68 -21.98 11.54
C ASP A 832 -1.41 -21.00 10.60
N ALA A 833 -2.69 -20.71 10.87
CA ALA A 833 -3.45 -19.72 10.11
C ALA A 833 -2.86 -18.31 10.27
N ASP A 834 -2.33 -17.98 11.45
CA ASP A 834 -1.63 -16.71 11.69
C ASP A 834 -0.36 -16.59 10.85
N ARG A 835 0.42 -17.68 10.74
CA ARG A 835 1.65 -17.73 9.92
C ARG A 835 1.36 -17.53 8.44
N GLU A 836 0.30 -18.15 7.93
CA GLU A 836 -0.16 -17.96 6.55
C GLU A 836 -0.64 -16.52 6.31
N MET A 837 -1.41 -15.95 7.24
CA MET A 837 -1.82 -14.54 7.18
C MET A 837 -0.61 -13.61 7.17
N LEU A 838 0.37 -13.84 8.05
CA LEU A 838 1.61 -13.08 8.08
C LEU A 838 2.37 -13.19 6.76
N GLN A 839 2.43 -14.38 6.15
CA GLN A 839 3.04 -14.55 4.83
C GLN A 839 2.32 -13.72 3.76
N GLN A 840 0.99 -13.79 3.70
CA GLN A 840 0.21 -12.99 2.74
C GLN A 840 0.45 -11.49 2.92
N ILE A 841 0.58 -11.03 4.18
CA ILE A 841 0.91 -9.64 4.46
C ILE A 841 2.34 -9.33 3.98
N CYS A 842 3.33 -10.18 4.26
CA CYS A 842 4.68 -10.02 3.74
C CYS A 842 4.70 -9.90 2.21
N ASP A 843 3.96 -10.75 1.50
CA ASP A 843 3.87 -10.74 0.04
C ASP A 843 3.22 -9.45 -0.49
N GLN A 844 2.10 -9.03 0.12
CA GLN A 844 1.38 -7.81 -0.24
C GLN A 844 2.20 -6.55 -0.02
N GLU A 845 3.04 -6.55 1.01
CA GLU A 845 3.89 -5.42 1.37
C GLU A 845 5.26 -5.48 0.67
N ALA A 846 5.52 -6.51 -0.14
CA ALA A 846 6.83 -6.83 -0.72
C ALA A 846 7.95 -6.78 0.33
N ALA A 847 7.76 -7.49 1.44
CA ALA A 847 8.68 -7.50 2.57
C ALA A 847 9.96 -8.27 2.24
N ASP A 848 11.11 -7.59 2.31
CA ASP A 848 12.43 -8.20 2.17
C ASP A 848 12.80 -9.01 3.42
N VAL A 849 12.44 -8.49 4.60
CA VAL A 849 12.74 -9.10 5.90
C VAL A 849 11.57 -8.90 6.87
N PHE A 850 11.30 -9.92 7.67
CA PHE A 850 10.35 -9.89 8.78
C PHE A 850 11.06 -9.97 10.13
N ILE A 851 10.54 -9.28 11.13
CA ILE A 851 10.94 -9.47 12.52
C ILE A 851 9.71 -9.42 13.43
N SER A 852 9.63 -10.35 14.37
CA SER A 852 8.57 -10.34 15.38
C SER A 852 9.05 -9.71 16.67
N THR A 853 8.21 -8.86 17.26
CA THR A 853 8.41 -8.44 18.65
C THR A 853 8.29 -9.61 19.62
N TYR A 854 7.61 -10.70 19.23
CA TYR A 854 7.54 -11.94 20.00
C TYR A 854 7.15 -13.17 19.17
N TYR A 855 8.13 -14.03 18.89
CA TYR A 855 8.02 -15.44 18.45
C TYR A 855 6.98 -15.85 17.39
N THR A 856 6.34 -14.91 16.69
CA THR A 856 5.54 -15.18 15.49
C THR A 856 6.44 -15.20 14.25
N THR A 857 6.00 -15.91 13.22
CA THR A 857 6.75 -16.05 11.97
C THR A 857 5.80 -16.05 10.77
N PRO A 858 6.27 -15.64 9.59
CA PRO A 858 5.65 -15.94 8.31
C PRO A 858 6.08 -17.35 7.82
N VAL A 859 5.59 -17.79 6.66
CA VAL A 859 5.88 -19.13 6.11
C VAL A 859 7.25 -19.22 5.45
N SER A 860 7.59 -18.24 4.61
CA SER A 860 8.77 -18.26 3.73
C SER A 860 9.59 -16.98 3.75
N THR A 861 9.00 -15.84 4.11
CA THR A 861 9.76 -14.57 4.18
C THR A 861 10.92 -14.68 5.18
N PRO A 862 12.15 -14.30 4.80
CA PRO A 862 13.32 -14.31 5.67
C PRO A 862 13.05 -13.55 6.97
N SER A 863 13.44 -14.13 8.10
CA SER A 863 13.16 -13.55 9.41
C SER A 863 14.41 -13.30 10.24
N VAL A 864 14.39 -12.22 11.01
CA VAL A 864 15.38 -11.98 12.08
C VAL A 864 14.74 -12.33 13.42
N PHE A 865 15.40 -13.18 14.21
CA PHE A 865 14.93 -13.56 15.54
C PHE A 865 15.66 -12.76 16.62
N MET A 866 14.92 -12.08 17.49
CA MET A 866 15.48 -11.41 18.67
C MET A 866 15.35 -12.28 19.93
N ALA A 867 16.49 -12.75 20.42
CA ALA A 867 16.62 -13.50 21.66
C ALA A 867 16.70 -12.53 22.86
N TYR A 868 15.65 -12.55 23.70
CA TYR A 868 15.63 -11.80 24.96
C TYR A 868 16.28 -12.58 26.11
N ASP A 869 16.08 -13.90 26.14
CA ASP A 869 16.67 -14.83 27.09
C ASP A 869 16.53 -16.28 26.60
N MET A 870 17.27 -17.18 27.25
CA MET A 870 17.13 -18.64 27.10
C MET A 870 16.70 -19.30 28.42
N ILE A 871 15.92 -18.58 29.26
CA ILE A 871 15.48 -19.07 30.57
C ILE A 871 14.65 -20.36 30.44
N PRO A 872 13.64 -20.46 29.55
CA PRO A 872 12.87 -21.68 29.39
C PRO A 872 13.74 -22.90 29.07
N GLU A 873 14.75 -22.72 28.22
CA GLU A 873 15.63 -23.79 27.78
C GLU A 873 16.63 -24.19 28.86
N VAL A 874 17.23 -23.20 29.55
CA VAL A 874 18.19 -23.44 30.62
C VAL A 874 17.54 -24.03 31.88
N LEU A 875 16.29 -23.65 32.18
CA LEU A 875 15.55 -24.13 33.36
C LEU A 875 14.66 -25.35 33.08
N GLY A 876 14.58 -25.82 31.83
CA GLY A 876 13.85 -27.03 31.45
C GLY A 876 12.32 -26.88 31.47
N ALA A 877 11.80 -25.83 30.82
CA ALA A 877 10.38 -25.62 30.61
C ALA A 877 9.75 -26.72 29.72
N ASP A 878 8.42 -26.83 29.77
CA ASP A 878 7.68 -27.75 28.90
C ASP A 878 7.50 -27.15 27.50
N PHE A 879 8.28 -27.61 26.53
CA PHE A 879 8.21 -27.13 25.14
C PHE A 879 6.92 -27.53 24.41
N ASN A 880 6.01 -28.28 25.04
CA ASN A 880 4.67 -28.48 24.50
C ASN A 880 3.77 -27.26 24.70
N GLU A 881 4.11 -26.33 25.59
CA GLU A 881 3.37 -25.07 25.73
C GLU A 881 3.45 -24.25 24.43
N PRO A 882 2.32 -23.70 23.93
CA PRO A 882 2.29 -23.02 22.63
C PRO A 882 3.36 -21.94 22.45
N MET A 883 3.58 -21.12 23.48
CA MET A 883 4.57 -20.04 23.44
C MET A 883 6.01 -20.53 23.21
N TRP A 884 6.44 -21.61 23.86
CA TRP A 884 7.79 -22.13 23.70
C TRP A 884 7.95 -22.91 22.39
N ARG A 885 6.87 -23.55 21.92
CA ARG A 885 6.85 -24.15 20.58
C ARG A 885 7.06 -23.10 19.49
N GLU A 886 6.33 -21.99 19.57
CA GLU A 886 6.48 -20.88 18.61
C GLU A 886 7.85 -20.20 18.75
N LYS A 887 8.42 -20.10 19.97
CA LYS A 887 9.81 -19.65 20.17
C LYS A 887 10.80 -20.52 19.38
N HIS A 888 10.74 -21.84 19.54
CA HIS A 888 11.62 -22.76 18.83
C HIS A 888 11.39 -22.72 17.32
N TYR A 889 10.14 -22.57 16.87
CA TYR A 889 9.84 -22.36 15.46
C TYR A 889 10.49 -21.08 14.93
N GLY A 890 10.35 -19.99 15.67
CA GLY A 890 10.97 -18.70 15.37
C GLY A 890 12.49 -18.78 15.26
N ILE A 891 13.14 -19.53 16.15
CA ILE A 891 14.59 -19.78 16.09
C ILE A 891 14.93 -20.56 14.81
N ASN A 892 14.24 -21.66 14.53
CA ASN A 892 14.53 -22.51 13.36
C ASN A 892 14.24 -21.83 12.02
N HIS A 893 13.26 -20.91 11.98
CA HIS A 893 12.88 -20.17 10.77
C HIS A 893 13.82 -18.99 10.48
N ALA A 894 14.56 -18.52 11.48
CA ALA A 894 15.34 -17.30 11.36
C ALA A 894 16.55 -17.47 10.44
N SER A 895 16.77 -16.45 9.61
CA SER A 895 17.94 -16.33 8.73
C SER A 895 19.10 -15.59 9.41
N SER A 896 18.80 -14.80 10.45
CA SER A 896 19.79 -14.11 11.28
C SER A 896 19.25 -13.88 12.70
N TYR A 897 20.15 -13.66 13.66
CA TYR A 897 19.81 -13.60 15.08
C TYR A 897 20.32 -12.33 15.74
N LEU A 898 19.48 -11.74 16.59
CA LEU A 898 19.83 -10.66 17.51
C LEU A 898 19.75 -11.18 18.94
N ALA A 899 20.68 -10.78 19.80
CA ALA A 899 20.64 -11.10 21.22
C ALA A 899 20.84 -9.84 22.06
N ILE A 900 20.07 -9.70 23.15
CA ILE A 900 20.15 -8.50 24.00
C ILE A 900 21.35 -8.49 24.96
N SER A 901 22.11 -9.58 25.01
CA SER A 901 23.36 -9.72 25.80
C SER A 901 24.26 -10.78 25.21
N GLN A 902 25.56 -10.73 25.55
CA GLN A 902 26.50 -11.77 25.13
C GLN A 902 26.15 -13.11 25.76
N ASN A 903 25.74 -13.12 27.04
CA ASN A 903 25.30 -14.37 27.68
C ASN A 903 24.10 -15.00 26.93
N THR A 904 23.13 -14.20 26.49
CA THR A 904 21.98 -14.73 25.73
C THR A 904 22.40 -15.27 24.37
N ALA A 905 23.36 -14.63 23.69
CA ALA A 905 23.93 -15.16 22.45
C ALA A 905 24.63 -16.51 22.67
N ASP A 906 25.47 -16.60 23.70
CA ASP A 906 26.20 -17.82 24.05
C ASP A 906 25.24 -18.96 24.41
N ASP A 907 24.18 -18.66 25.18
CA ASP A 907 23.17 -19.66 25.53
C ASP A 907 22.29 -20.06 24.35
N LEU A 908 21.99 -19.15 23.41
CA LEU A 908 21.30 -19.49 22.16
C LEU A 908 22.10 -20.52 21.36
N VAL A 909 23.38 -20.24 21.10
CA VAL A 909 24.29 -21.16 20.38
C VAL A 909 24.47 -22.48 21.14
N LYS A 910 24.50 -22.44 22.47
CA LYS A 910 24.60 -23.65 23.29
C LYS A 910 23.34 -24.52 23.23
N CYS A 911 22.15 -23.89 23.18
CA CYS A 911 20.88 -24.61 23.08
C CYS A 911 20.58 -25.10 21.65
N PHE A 912 21.08 -24.37 20.65
CA PHE A 912 20.90 -24.64 19.22
C PHE A 912 22.28 -24.64 18.52
N PRO A 913 23.05 -25.75 18.61
CA PRO A 913 24.43 -25.84 18.13
C PRO A 913 24.63 -25.68 16.63
N GLU A 914 23.55 -25.72 15.85
CA GLU A 914 23.50 -25.43 14.42
C GLU A 914 23.67 -23.94 14.10
N ILE A 915 23.42 -23.06 15.08
CA ILE A 915 23.62 -21.62 14.95
C ILE A 915 25.08 -21.30 15.25
N SER A 916 25.75 -20.66 14.30
CA SER A 916 27.14 -20.23 14.50
C SER A 916 27.21 -18.88 15.22
N SER A 917 28.24 -18.66 16.05
CA SER A 917 28.36 -17.46 16.86
C SER A 917 28.47 -16.16 16.05
N ASP A 918 28.99 -16.23 14.83
CA ASP A 918 29.08 -15.12 13.88
C ASP A 918 27.73 -14.73 13.27
N GLN A 919 26.71 -15.58 13.39
CA GLN A 919 25.34 -15.27 12.94
C GLN A 919 24.52 -14.52 13.99
N VAL A 920 25.03 -14.40 15.22
CA VAL A 920 24.33 -13.75 16.34
C VAL A 920 24.91 -12.37 16.59
N THR A 921 24.14 -11.34 16.25
CA THR A 921 24.51 -9.95 16.54
C THR A 921 24.06 -9.57 17.95
N VAL A 922 25.00 -9.12 18.79
CA VAL A 922 24.69 -8.67 20.15
C VAL A 922 24.34 -7.18 20.15
N ALA A 923 23.12 -6.86 20.57
CA ALA A 923 22.61 -5.50 20.70
C ALA A 923 22.15 -5.26 22.15
N HIS A 924 23.07 -4.80 23.00
CA HIS A 924 22.76 -4.54 24.41
C HIS A 924 21.60 -3.54 24.57
N CYS A 925 20.68 -3.83 25.50
CA CYS A 925 19.61 -2.90 25.82
C CYS A 925 20.14 -1.55 26.31
N GLY A 926 19.39 -0.48 26.02
CA GLY A 926 19.68 0.86 26.49
C GLY A 926 19.07 1.17 27.86
N VAL A 927 19.41 2.34 28.39
CA VAL A 927 18.67 2.99 29.48
C VAL A 927 18.15 4.34 29.00
N SER A 928 16.90 4.66 29.36
CA SER A 928 16.31 5.95 28.99
C SER A 928 17.00 7.10 29.73
N ASN A 929 17.19 8.23 29.05
CA ASN A 929 17.66 9.47 29.66
C ASN A 929 16.73 10.00 30.75
N HIS A 930 15.51 9.45 30.86
CA HIS A 930 14.61 9.69 31.98
C HIS A 930 15.16 9.16 33.30
N PHE A 931 16.01 8.13 33.29
CA PHE A 931 16.66 7.63 34.50
C PHE A 931 17.95 8.41 34.75
N PHE A 932 17.88 9.35 35.69
CA PHE A 932 19.00 10.16 36.13
C PHE A 932 18.86 10.49 37.63
N PRO A 933 19.95 10.88 38.32
CA PRO A 933 19.90 11.18 39.74
C PRO A 933 18.88 12.29 40.07
N ALA A 934 18.00 12.03 41.03
CA ALA A 934 17.01 13.00 41.48
C ALA A 934 17.58 13.93 42.55
N ASN A 935 17.02 15.14 42.64
CA ASN A 935 17.41 16.06 43.71
C ASN A 935 16.71 15.69 45.04
N PRO A 936 17.23 16.13 46.19
CA PRO A 936 16.68 15.76 47.50
C PRO A 936 15.21 16.16 47.73
N GLN A 937 14.72 17.21 47.08
CA GLN A 937 13.34 17.68 47.23
C GLN A 937 12.35 16.77 46.50
N GLU A 938 12.68 16.31 45.30
CA GLU A 938 11.88 15.32 44.56
C GLU A 938 11.77 14.01 45.34
N ILE A 939 12.89 13.51 45.89
CA ILE A 939 12.93 12.30 46.72
C ILE A 939 12.06 12.48 47.97
N TYR A 940 12.14 13.65 48.62
CA TYR A 940 11.29 13.94 49.79
C TYR A 940 9.79 13.94 49.44
N GLN A 941 9.41 14.54 48.30
CA GLN A 941 8.02 14.56 47.84
C GLN A 941 7.49 13.16 47.54
N PHE A 942 8.27 12.35 46.82
CA PHE A 942 7.94 10.94 46.55
C PHE A 942 7.75 10.15 47.85
N ARG A 943 8.68 10.29 48.80
CA ARG A 943 8.60 9.63 50.10
C ARG A 943 7.37 10.06 50.88
N ASN A 944 7.05 11.35 50.88
CA ASN A 944 5.88 11.87 51.57
C ASN A 944 4.57 11.36 50.92
N LYS A 945 4.52 11.28 49.58
CA LYS A 945 3.37 10.75 48.82
C LYS A 945 3.02 9.32 49.25
N TYR A 946 4.02 8.46 49.43
CA TYR A 946 3.84 7.05 49.79
C TYR A 946 4.00 6.75 51.29
N GLY A 947 4.20 7.77 52.13
CA GLY A 947 4.36 7.60 53.57
C GLY A 947 5.65 6.88 53.99
N ILE A 948 6.72 7.02 53.20
CA ILE A 948 8.01 6.36 53.43
C ILE A 948 8.86 7.17 54.42
N THR A 949 8.91 6.73 55.67
CA THR A 949 9.48 7.53 56.78
C THR A 949 10.93 7.20 57.09
N LYS A 950 11.41 6.02 56.69
CA LYS A 950 12.77 5.53 56.98
C LYS A 950 13.58 5.31 55.70
N PRO A 951 14.91 5.15 55.79
CA PRO A 951 15.71 4.63 54.69
C PRO A 951 15.17 3.28 54.20
N TYR A 952 15.27 3.00 52.91
CA TYR A 952 14.62 1.82 52.33
C TYR A 952 15.46 1.14 51.26
N PHE A 953 15.17 -0.15 51.05
CA PHE A 953 15.66 -0.95 49.93
C PHE A 953 14.56 -1.09 48.87
N VAL A 954 14.94 -1.18 47.60
CA VAL A 954 14.00 -1.37 46.48
C VAL A 954 14.18 -2.77 45.91
N LEU A 955 13.06 -3.43 45.58
CA LEU A 955 13.00 -4.67 44.82
C LEU A 955 12.06 -4.48 43.63
N VAL A 956 12.50 -4.95 42.46
CA VAL A 956 11.73 -4.86 41.20
C VAL A 956 11.49 -6.28 40.68
N GLY A 957 10.24 -6.64 40.42
CA GLY A 957 9.85 -7.95 39.89
C GLY A 957 9.83 -9.07 40.93
N VAL A 958 9.14 -8.86 42.06
CA VAL A 958 9.04 -9.84 43.17
C VAL A 958 7.99 -10.92 42.87
N GLY A 959 8.37 -12.17 42.56
CA GLY A 959 7.38 -13.26 42.52
C GLY A 959 7.68 -14.46 41.63
N SER A 960 8.65 -14.38 40.72
CA SER A 960 9.15 -15.56 40.02
C SER A 960 10.33 -16.18 40.77
N ASN A 961 10.38 -17.52 40.79
CA ASN A 961 11.36 -18.29 41.57
C ASN A 961 12.82 -17.93 41.21
N TYR A 962 13.08 -17.63 39.94
CA TYR A 962 14.41 -17.25 39.47
C TYR A 962 14.85 -15.85 39.91
N LYS A 963 13.95 -14.92 40.23
CA LYS A 963 14.30 -13.59 40.79
C LYS A 963 14.76 -13.67 42.26
N ASN A 964 14.47 -14.81 42.92
CA ASN A 964 15.06 -15.22 44.19
C ASN A 964 14.92 -14.17 45.32
N ALA A 965 13.80 -13.44 45.33
CA ALA A 965 13.50 -12.43 46.34
C ALA A 965 13.51 -12.99 47.77
N GLU A 966 13.24 -14.29 47.93
CA GLU A 966 13.32 -15.00 49.21
C GLU A 966 14.69 -14.83 49.89
N LEU A 967 15.80 -14.87 49.12
CA LEU A 967 17.16 -14.70 49.66
C LEU A 967 17.29 -13.38 50.43
N PHE A 968 16.79 -12.30 49.84
CA PHE A 968 16.78 -10.99 50.49
C PHE A 968 15.91 -10.99 51.75
N PHE A 969 14.69 -11.51 51.68
CA PHE A 969 13.78 -11.51 52.83
C PHE A 969 14.35 -12.32 54.01
N GLN A 970 14.92 -13.49 53.74
CA GLN A 970 15.60 -14.30 54.76
C GLN A 970 16.77 -13.54 55.37
N ALA A 971 17.64 -12.94 54.56
CA ALA A 971 18.81 -12.19 55.02
C ALA A 971 18.42 -10.95 55.83
N PHE A 972 17.45 -10.19 55.35
CA PHE A 972 16.93 -8.99 56.01
C PHE A 972 16.31 -9.33 57.37
N SER A 973 15.63 -10.47 57.50
CA SER A 973 15.04 -10.91 58.77
C SER A 973 16.09 -11.16 59.88
N GLN A 974 17.34 -11.43 59.50
CA GLN A 974 18.46 -11.67 60.42
C GLN A 974 19.16 -10.38 60.86
N LEU A 975 18.89 -9.23 60.22
CA LEU A 975 19.48 -7.96 60.59
C LEU A 975 18.94 -7.47 61.94
N PRO A 976 19.79 -7.26 62.97
CA PRO A 976 19.34 -6.74 64.27
C PRO A 976 18.69 -5.35 64.17
N SER A 977 19.10 -4.56 63.18
CA SER A 977 18.62 -3.20 62.91
C SER A 977 17.45 -3.12 61.93
N ARG A 978 16.81 -4.24 61.55
CA ARG A 978 15.78 -4.30 60.50
C ARG A 978 14.56 -3.39 60.70
N GLN A 979 14.24 -3.01 61.94
CA GLN A 979 13.18 -2.05 62.24
C GLN A 979 13.53 -0.60 61.86
N GLY A 980 14.80 -0.32 61.57
CA GLY A 980 15.29 0.97 61.09
C GLY A 980 15.08 1.23 59.61
N PHE A 981 14.62 0.24 58.85
CA PHE A 981 14.43 0.32 57.40
C PHE A 981 12.98 0.06 56.99
N GLU A 982 12.65 0.48 55.78
CA GLU A 982 11.43 0.13 55.04
C GLU A 982 11.81 -0.56 53.72
N MET A 983 10.83 -1.08 52.99
CA MET A 983 11.05 -1.70 51.68
C MET A 983 10.04 -1.20 50.67
N ILE A 984 10.48 -1.04 49.41
CA ILE A 984 9.59 -0.83 48.27
C ILE A 984 9.70 -2.05 47.36
N CYS A 985 8.58 -2.70 47.09
CA CYS A 985 8.48 -3.78 46.10
C CYS A 985 7.58 -3.29 44.96
N THR A 986 8.08 -3.35 43.72
CA THR A 986 7.33 -2.97 42.52
C THR A 986 7.41 -4.04 41.43
N GLY A 987 6.54 -3.97 40.43
CA GLY A 987 6.53 -4.90 39.28
C GLY A 987 5.96 -6.30 39.57
N SER A 988 5.12 -6.47 40.60
CA SER A 988 4.57 -7.78 41.02
C SER A 988 3.11 -7.77 41.50
N GLY A 989 2.36 -6.70 41.20
CA GLY A 989 1.00 -6.51 41.70
C GLY A 989 0.97 -5.79 43.06
N TYR A 990 -0.23 -5.50 43.57
CA TYR A 990 -0.45 -4.65 44.76
C TYR A 990 -0.23 -5.36 46.12
N LEU A 991 0.09 -6.66 46.12
CA LEU A 991 0.19 -7.47 47.33
C LEU A 991 1.45 -8.32 47.34
N LEU A 992 2.21 -8.24 48.43
CA LEU A 992 3.33 -9.14 48.70
C LEU A 992 2.82 -10.57 48.91
N ALA A 993 3.47 -11.55 48.29
CA ALA A 993 3.16 -12.96 48.45
C ALA A 993 3.19 -13.37 49.94
N SER A 994 2.26 -14.25 50.34
CA SER A 994 2.04 -14.60 51.75
C SER A 994 3.26 -15.27 52.40
N GLU A 995 4.08 -15.96 51.62
CA GLU A 995 5.30 -16.62 52.06
C GLU A 995 6.36 -15.65 52.62
N TYR A 996 6.37 -14.39 52.18
CA TYR A 996 7.33 -13.38 52.65
C TYR A 996 6.88 -12.68 53.94
N ARG A 997 5.63 -12.86 54.38
CA ARG A 997 5.10 -12.21 55.60
C ARG A 997 5.84 -12.62 56.87
N GLN A 998 6.36 -13.85 56.93
CA GLN A 998 7.10 -14.34 58.09
C GLN A 998 8.44 -13.60 58.30
N PHE A 999 9.05 -13.14 57.21
CA PHE A 999 10.37 -12.48 57.23
C PHE A 999 10.26 -10.96 57.46
N THR A 1000 9.10 -10.38 57.20
CA THR A 1000 8.85 -8.92 57.23
C THR A 1000 8.19 -8.43 58.53
N SER A 1001 7.97 -9.32 59.51
CA SER A 1001 7.33 -8.97 60.78
C SER A 1001 8.05 -7.82 61.50
N GLY A 1002 7.36 -6.69 61.68
CA GLY A 1002 7.88 -5.47 62.31
C GLY A 1002 8.52 -4.45 61.37
N THR A 1003 8.50 -4.69 60.05
CA THR A 1003 9.01 -3.79 59.00
C THR A 1003 7.88 -3.42 58.05
N VAL A 1004 7.84 -2.16 57.58
CA VAL A 1004 6.84 -1.72 56.61
C VAL A 1004 7.33 -2.05 55.20
N VAL A 1005 6.47 -2.73 54.43
CA VAL A 1005 6.70 -3.07 53.02
C VAL A 1005 5.66 -2.35 52.17
N HIS A 1006 6.13 -1.53 51.25
CA HIS A 1006 5.32 -0.79 50.29
C HIS A 1006 5.27 -1.55 48.96
N ALA A 1007 4.17 -2.25 48.70
CA ALA A 1007 3.92 -2.90 47.41
C ALA A 1007 3.27 -1.87 46.47
N LEU A 1008 4.05 -1.31 45.55
CA LEU A 1008 3.66 -0.19 44.70
C LEU A 1008 3.65 -0.57 43.22
N GLN A 1009 2.81 0.09 42.44
CA GLN A 1009 2.92 0.17 40.99
C GLN A 1009 3.41 1.57 40.67
N LEU A 1010 4.60 1.67 40.08
CA LEU A 1010 5.29 2.93 39.86
C LEU A 1010 5.36 3.22 38.36
N SER A 1011 5.03 4.47 37.99
CA SER A 1011 5.43 5.01 36.69
C SER A 1011 6.96 5.14 36.58
N ASP A 1012 7.51 5.33 35.38
CA ASP A 1012 8.96 5.47 35.20
C ASP A 1012 9.53 6.68 35.95
N GLU A 1013 8.78 7.78 36.05
CA GLU A 1013 9.17 8.93 36.86
C GLU A 1013 9.23 8.59 38.34
N GLU A 1014 8.26 7.85 38.86
CA GLU A 1014 8.25 7.44 40.25
C GLU A 1014 9.28 6.35 40.54
N LEU A 1015 9.54 5.46 39.58
CA LEU A 1015 10.55 4.42 39.68
C LEU A 1015 11.96 5.04 39.74
N ARG A 1016 12.24 6.05 38.91
CA ARG A 1016 13.44 6.88 39.01
C ARG A 1016 13.61 7.47 40.41
N LEU A 1017 12.55 8.06 40.97
CA LEU A 1017 12.57 8.63 42.32
C LEU A 1017 12.76 7.56 43.40
N ALA A 1018 12.15 6.39 43.22
CA ALA A 1018 12.32 5.26 44.12
C ALA A 1018 13.79 4.80 44.14
N TYR A 1019 14.42 4.61 42.98
CA TYR A 1019 15.85 4.27 42.88
C TYR A 1019 16.73 5.35 43.50
N ALA A 1020 16.56 6.62 43.10
CA ALA A 1020 17.41 7.71 43.56
C ALA A 1020 17.37 7.94 45.08
N GLY A 1021 16.27 7.58 45.74
CA GLY A 1021 16.13 7.67 47.20
C GLY A 1021 16.47 6.40 47.99
N ALA A 1022 16.76 5.29 47.31
CA ALA A 1022 17.00 3.99 47.95
C ALA A 1022 18.43 3.85 48.47
N ILE A 1023 18.62 3.03 49.52
CA ILE A 1023 19.96 2.61 49.96
C ILE A 1023 20.62 1.75 48.88
N ALA A 1024 19.86 0.82 48.31
CA ALA A 1024 20.27 -0.01 47.19
C ALA A 1024 19.04 -0.63 46.52
N LEU A 1025 19.17 -0.90 45.22
CA LEU A 1025 18.39 -1.93 44.55
C LEU A 1025 18.91 -3.30 44.98
N ILE A 1026 17.98 -4.17 45.40
CA ILE A 1026 18.27 -5.58 45.68
C ILE A 1026 17.67 -6.42 44.56
N TYR A 1027 18.53 -7.06 43.79
CA TYR A 1027 18.13 -7.81 42.59
C TYR A 1027 18.87 -9.17 42.52
N PRO A 1028 18.61 -10.11 43.45
CA PRO A 1028 19.40 -11.33 43.64
C PRO A 1028 19.04 -12.44 42.64
N SER A 1029 18.74 -12.07 41.40
CA SER A 1029 18.27 -12.99 40.37
C SER A 1029 19.29 -14.10 40.11
N ARG A 1030 18.80 -15.34 40.06
CA ARG A 1030 19.57 -16.52 39.66
C ARG A 1030 19.88 -16.55 38.18
N TYR A 1031 19.04 -15.91 37.36
CA TYR A 1031 19.21 -15.87 35.92
C TYR A 1031 18.45 -14.68 35.33
N GLU A 1032 19.04 -14.02 34.33
CA GLU A 1032 18.44 -12.92 33.56
C GLU A 1032 18.98 -12.94 32.13
N GLY A 1033 18.18 -12.46 31.18
CA GLY A 1033 18.64 -12.19 29.82
C GLY A 1033 19.41 -10.88 29.66
N PHE A 1034 19.13 -9.87 30.50
CA PHE A 1034 19.90 -8.62 30.54
C PHE A 1034 20.00 -8.06 31.96
N GLY A 1035 18.89 -7.51 32.47
CA GLY A 1035 18.82 -6.85 33.79
C GLY A 1035 18.54 -5.35 33.71
N LEU A 1036 17.47 -4.93 32.99
CA LEU A 1036 17.07 -3.52 32.88
C LEU A 1036 17.00 -2.78 34.24
N PRO A 1037 16.42 -3.34 35.32
CA PRO A 1037 16.39 -2.66 36.62
C PRO A 1037 17.77 -2.30 37.17
N ILE A 1038 18.80 -3.10 36.86
CA ILE A 1038 20.18 -2.87 37.32
C ILE A 1038 20.72 -1.59 36.67
N VAL A 1039 20.64 -1.48 35.35
CA VAL A 1039 21.18 -0.33 34.62
C VAL A 1039 20.38 0.94 34.91
N GLU A 1040 19.05 0.84 35.08
CA GLU A 1040 18.19 1.95 35.49
C GLU A 1040 18.54 2.49 36.88
N ALA A 1041 18.74 1.59 37.86
CA ALA A 1041 19.16 1.97 39.20
C ALA A 1041 20.54 2.64 39.19
N MET A 1042 21.50 2.09 38.44
CA MET A 1042 22.82 2.68 38.26
C MET A 1042 22.76 4.08 37.65
N ALA A 1043 21.92 4.28 36.62
CA ALA A 1043 21.71 5.57 35.98
C ALA A 1043 21.11 6.61 36.95
N CYS A 1044 20.29 6.18 37.92
CA CYS A 1044 19.74 7.03 38.97
C CYS A 1044 20.71 7.32 40.13
N GLY A 1045 21.94 6.77 40.09
CA GLY A 1045 22.87 6.85 41.21
C GLY A 1045 22.46 6.00 42.41
N CYS A 1046 21.77 4.88 42.18
CA CYS A 1046 21.39 3.91 43.21
C CYS A 1046 22.39 2.74 43.23
N PRO A 1047 23.01 2.42 44.38
CA PRO A 1047 23.83 1.21 44.52
C PRO A 1047 23.04 -0.07 44.22
N VAL A 1048 23.71 -1.09 43.72
CA VAL A 1048 23.09 -2.39 43.39
C VAL A 1048 23.73 -3.53 44.18
N ILE A 1049 22.90 -4.41 44.74
CA ILE A 1049 23.29 -5.70 45.29
C ILE A 1049 22.62 -6.79 44.46
N THR A 1050 23.41 -7.68 43.87
CA THR A 1050 22.95 -8.67 42.88
C THR A 1050 23.81 -9.94 42.90
N CYS A 1051 23.50 -10.93 42.06
CA CYS A 1051 24.26 -12.18 41.94
C CYS A 1051 25.10 -12.19 40.65
N PRO A 1052 26.29 -12.84 40.64
CA PRO A 1052 27.19 -12.84 39.48
C PRO A 1052 26.80 -13.91 38.44
N ASN A 1053 25.51 -13.96 38.06
CA ASN A 1053 24.93 -15.02 37.23
C ASN A 1053 24.48 -14.49 35.86
N ALA A 1054 24.55 -15.33 34.82
CA ALA A 1054 24.06 -15.04 33.46
C ALA A 1054 24.59 -13.69 32.92
N SER A 1055 23.72 -12.84 32.34
CA SER A 1055 24.08 -11.52 31.82
C SER A 1055 24.35 -10.46 32.91
N ILE A 1056 24.12 -10.75 34.19
CA ILE A 1056 24.20 -9.74 35.24
C ILE A 1056 25.61 -9.11 35.35
N PRO A 1057 26.72 -9.88 35.32
CA PRO A 1057 28.07 -9.30 35.35
C PRO A 1057 28.38 -8.40 34.15
N GLU A 1058 27.80 -8.68 32.98
CA GLU A 1058 27.93 -7.88 31.76
C GLU A 1058 27.34 -6.47 31.96
N VAL A 1059 26.15 -6.40 32.58
CA VAL A 1059 25.45 -5.15 32.85
C VAL A 1059 26.03 -4.41 34.05
N ALA A 1060 26.21 -5.10 35.19
CA ALA A 1060 26.61 -4.49 36.43
C ALA A 1060 28.12 -4.19 36.53
N GLY A 1061 28.96 -4.93 35.80
CA GLY A 1061 30.42 -4.73 35.81
C GLY A 1061 30.99 -4.70 37.24
N GLU A 1062 31.83 -3.70 37.54
CA GLU A 1062 32.37 -3.48 38.88
C GLU A 1062 31.50 -2.58 39.78
N ALA A 1063 30.29 -2.23 39.35
CA ALA A 1063 29.43 -1.24 39.99
C ALA A 1063 28.38 -1.83 40.96
N ALA A 1064 28.47 -3.13 41.27
CA ALA A 1064 27.57 -3.80 42.20
C ALA A 1064 28.33 -4.58 43.28
N ILE A 1065 27.64 -4.85 44.40
CA ILE A 1065 28.06 -5.89 45.35
C ILE A 1065 27.47 -7.21 44.88
N TYR A 1066 28.33 -8.16 44.55
CA TYR A 1066 27.92 -9.51 44.17
C TYR A 1066 27.80 -10.40 45.40
N VAL A 1067 26.68 -11.12 45.48
CA VAL A 1067 26.43 -12.11 46.52
C VAL A 1067 26.13 -13.47 45.91
N ASN A 1068 26.46 -14.52 46.64
CA ASN A 1068 26.07 -15.87 46.26
C ASN A 1068 24.53 -16.04 46.35
N ASP A 1069 23.94 -16.69 45.34
CA ASP A 1069 22.49 -16.77 45.15
C ASP A 1069 21.74 -17.73 46.11
N ILE A 1070 22.47 -18.43 46.97
CA ILE A 1070 21.92 -19.28 48.04
C ILE A 1070 22.41 -18.89 49.45
N ASP A 1071 23.40 -18.00 49.56
CA ASP A 1071 24.02 -17.65 50.85
C ASP A 1071 23.33 -16.45 51.51
N VAL A 1072 22.47 -16.76 52.48
CA VAL A 1072 21.73 -15.77 53.28
C VAL A 1072 22.67 -14.86 54.09
N MET A 1073 23.80 -15.37 54.58
CA MET A 1073 24.74 -14.58 55.36
C MET A 1073 25.53 -13.61 54.48
N ASP A 1074 25.87 -14.02 53.27
CA ASP A 1074 26.54 -13.17 52.28
C ASP A 1074 25.64 -11.97 51.90
N MET A 1075 24.36 -12.22 51.62
CA MET A 1075 23.37 -11.16 51.42
C MET A 1075 23.24 -10.25 52.65
N ALA A 1076 23.19 -10.80 53.87
CA ALA A 1076 23.10 -9.99 55.09
C ALA A 1076 24.33 -9.09 55.29
N ASN A 1077 25.52 -9.61 54.98
CA ASN A 1077 26.77 -8.84 54.99
C ASN A 1077 26.74 -7.73 53.94
N ALA A 1078 26.31 -8.01 52.71
CA ALA A 1078 26.19 -7.01 51.65
C ALA A 1078 25.23 -5.87 52.03
N LEU A 1079 24.09 -6.20 52.65
CA LEU A 1079 23.15 -5.20 53.17
C LEU A 1079 23.78 -4.29 54.23
N CYS A 1080 24.77 -4.78 54.98
CA CYS A 1080 25.52 -3.96 55.95
C CYS A 1080 26.65 -3.17 55.27
N GLU A 1081 27.38 -3.78 54.34
CA GLU A 1081 28.50 -3.17 53.63
C GLU A 1081 28.06 -1.98 52.78
N VAL A 1082 26.93 -2.08 52.06
CA VAL A 1082 26.45 -0.99 51.19
C VAL A 1082 26.13 0.31 51.94
N GLN A 1083 25.87 0.23 53.25
CA GLN A 1083 25.57 1.39 54.09
C GLN A 1083 26.82 2.16 54.50
N LYS A 1084 28.02 1.61 54.31
CA LYS A 1084 29.28 2.29 54.61
C LYS A 1084 29.49 3.44 53.61
N PRO A 1085 29.71 4.69 54.07
CA PRO A 1085 29.79 5.84 53.16
C PRO A 1085 30.82 5.69 52.03
N GLU A 1086 31.97 5.06 52.30
CA GLU A 1086 33.01 4.81 51.30
C GLU A 1086 32.56 3.82 50.22
N VAL A 1087 31.86 2.76 50.60
CA VAL A 1087 31.33 1.75 49.67
C VAL A 1087 30.17 2.36 48.87
N TYR A 1088 29.23 3.00 49.56
CA TYR A 1088 28.07 3.66 48.97
C TYR A 1088 28.47 4.66 47.88
N ASN A 1089 29.34 5.62 48.20
CA ASN A 1089 29.78 6.63 47.24
C ASN A 1089 30.59 6.03 46.08
N SER A 1090 31.38 4.99 46.35
CA SER A 1090 32.12 4.30 45.28
C SER A 1090 31.20 3.58 44.31
N LEU A 1091 30.15 2.91 44.79
CA LEU A 1091 29.18 2.22 43.94
C LEU A 1091 28.36 3.20 43.10
N ILE A 1092 27.96 4.35 43.66
CA ILE A 1092 27.29 5.41 42.89
C ILE A 1092 28.17 5.90 41.75
N ALA A 1093 29.43 6.24 42.03
CA ALA A 1093 30.34 6.75 41.02
C ALA A 1093 30.58 5.71 39.91
N LYS A 1094 30.83 4.44 40.27
CA LYS A 1094 30.99 3.34 39.30
C LYS A 1094 29.72 3.05 38.52
N GLY A 1095 28.54 3.11 39.17
CA GLY A 1095 27.24 2.85 38.55
C GLY A 1095 26.92 3.88 37.48
N LEU A 1096 27.11 5.16 37.76
CA LEU A 1096 26.88 6.22 36.77
C LEU A 1096 27.80 6.09 35.56
N GLU A 1097 29.07 5.71 35.75
CA GLU A 1097 29.99 5.44 34.64
C GLU A 1097 29.65 4.17 33.87
N GLN A 1098 29.17 3.12 34.55
CA GLN A 1098 28.76 1.88 33.91
C GLN A 1098 27.48 2.08 33.07
N ALA A 1099 26.49 2.81 33.58
CA ALA A 1099 25.23 3.07 32.88
C ALA A 1099 25.41 3.80 31.54
N LYS A 1100 26.41 4.70 31.43
CA LYS A 1100 26.73 5.43 30.19
C LYS A 1100 27.11 4.55 29.00
N LYS A 1101 27.49 3.28 29.25
CA LYS A 1101 27.83 2.32 28.18
C LYS A 1101 26.61 1.77 27.46
N PHE A 1102 25.41 2.02 27.97
CA PHE A 1102 24.16 1.46 27.48
C PHE A 1102 23.24 2.59 27.01
N SER A 1103 22.94 2.65 25.72
CA SER A 1103 21.99 3.62 25.16
C SER A 1103 21.07 2.98 24.14
N TRP A 1104 19.82 3.46 24.08
CA TRP A 1104 18.86 2.98 23.07
C TRP A 1104 19.30 3.32 21.66
N SER A 1105 19.96 4.46 21.46
CA SER A 1105 20.50 4.86 20.15
C SER A 1105 21.52 3.83 19.62
N ASN A 1106 22.42 3.33 20.47
CA ASN A 1106 23.42 2.34 20.09
C ASN A 1106 22.76 0.99 19.79
N MET A 1107 21.77 0.57 20.59
CA MET A 1107 20.99 -0.64 20.31
C MET A 1107 20.24 -0.52 18.97
N ALA A 1108 19.60 0.62 18.72
CA ALA A 1108 18.83 0.89 17.51
C ALA A 1108 19.72 0.89 16.25
N GLU A 1109 20.91 1.47 16.33
CA GLU A 1109 21.90 1.45 15.25
C GLU A 1109 22.32 0.00 14.94
N ILE A 1110 22.74 -0.78 15.94
CA ILE A 1110 23.13 -2.19 15.76
C ILE A 1110 21.97 -3.01 15.20
N ALA A 1111 20.77 -2.87 15.76
CA ALA A 1111 19.60 -3.64 15.34
C ALA A 1111 19.15 -3.27 13.92
N SER A 1112 19.14 -1.98 13.55
CA SER A 1112 18.83 -1.57 12.17
C SER A 1112 19.87 -2.10 11.17
N SER A 1113 21.15 -2.04 11.52
CA SER A 1113 22.23 -2.57 10.69
C SER A 1113 22.08 -4.08 10.47
N ALA A 1114 21.74 -4.83 11.53
CA ALA A 1114 21.46 -6.27 11.43
C ALA A 1114 20.23 -6.57 10.54
N LEU A 1115 19.16 -5.78 10.65
CA LEU A 1115 17.98 -5.92 9.80
C LEU A 1115 18.30 -5.63 8.32
N ILE A 1116 19.07 -4.59 8.01
CA ILE A 1116 19.52 -4.32 6.64
C ILE A 1116 20.46 -5.43 6.15
N SER A 1117 21.38 -5.91 6.99
CA SER A 1117 22.26 -7.03 6.67
C SER A 1117 21.47 -8.28 6.30
N ALA A 1118 20.36 -8.55 7.00
CA ALA A 1118 19.48 -9.67 6.71
C ALA A 1118 18.86 -9.58 5.30
N THR A 1119 18.63 -8.38 4.75
CA THR A 1119 18.14 -8.20 3.37
C THR A 1119 19.18 -8.62 2.32
N LEU A 1120 20.46 -8.69 2.69
CA LEU A 1120 21.58 -9.00 1.81
C LEU A 1120 22.03 -10.47 1.92
N LEU A 1121 21.35 -11.30 2.71
CA LEU A 1121 21.76 -12.70 2.93
C LEU A 1121 21.76 -13.53 1.63
N HIS A 1122 20.90 -13.19 0.67
CA HIS A 1122 20.88 -13.82 -0.65
C HIS A 1122 22.17 -13.63 -1.46
N LEU A 1123 23.05 -12.70 -1.05
CA LEU A 1123 24.34 -12.45 -1.70
C LEU A 1123 25.45 -13.43 -1.25
N ASN A 1124 25.21 -14.30 -0.26
CA ASN A 1124 26.16 -15.31 0.22
C ASN A 1124 27.60 -14.78 0.41
N LEU A 1125 27.73 -13.66 1.12
CA LEU A 1125 29.02 -13.02 1.36
C LEU A 1125 29.97 -13.93 2.17
N LYS A 1126 31.25 -13.96 1.79
CA LYS A 1126 32.32 -14.75 2.41
C LYS A 1126 33.43 -13.87 3.00
N GLU A 1127 34.56 -14.47 3.38
CA GLU A 1127 35.73 -13.76 3.92
C GLU A 1127 36.27 -12.69 2.95
N ILE A 1128 36.21 -12.94 1.63
CA ILE A 1128 36.65 -12.02 0.59
C ILE A 1128 35.48 -11.76 -0.36
N ASN A 1129 34.97 -10.53 -0.41
CA ASN A 1129 33.89 -10.16 -1.32
C ASN A 1129 34.42 -9.17 -2.35
N LEU A 1130 34.39 -9.56 -3.61
CA LEU A 1130 34.83 -8.74 -4.73
C LEU A 1130 33.61 -8.32 -5.55
N ILE A 1131 33.64 -7.13 -6.14
CA ILE A 1131 32.55 -6.66 -7.01
C ILE A 1131 33.08 -6.27 -8.38
N THR A 1132 32.26 -6.42 -9.41
CA THR A 1132 32.53 -5.88 -10.74
C THR A 1132 31.29 -5.23 -11.35
N PHE A 1133 31.50 -4.33 -12.31
CA PHE A 1133 30.46 -3.51 -12.95
C PHE A 1133 30.56 -3.63 -14.48
N PRO A 1134 30.07 -4.71 -15.09
CA PRO A 1134 30.08 -4.87 -16.53
C PRO A 1134 29.30 -3.74 -17.21
N ASP A 1135 29.82 -3.23 -18.33
CA ASP A 1135 29.06 -2.30 -19.16
C ASP A 1135 28.07 -3.07 -20.05
N TRP A 1136 26.86 -3.26 -19.52
CA TRP A 1136 25.77 -3.94 -20.21
C TRP A 1136 25.28 -3.27 -21.50
N SER A 1137 25.72 -2.04 -21.79
CA SER A 1137 25.42 -1.35 -23.06
C SER A 1137 26.31 -1.79 -24.23
N GLN A 1138 27.39 -2.53 -23.94
CA GLN A 1138 28.28 -3.05 -24.96
C GLN A 1138 27.63 -4.22 -25.73
N ASN A 1139 28.18 -4.53 -26.91
CA ASN A 1139 27.72 -5.69 -27.68
C ASN A 1139 27.91 -6.99 -26.87
N GLU A 1140 26.97 -7.93 -27.00
CA GLU A 1140 26.98 -9.22 -26.29
C GLU A 1140 28.32 -9.97 -26.43
N GLU A 1141 28.97 -9.95 -27.60
CA GLU A 1141 30.28 -10.59 -27.79
C GLU A 1141 31.38 -9.98 -26.91
N ILE A 1142 31.34 -8.66 -26.69
CA ILE A 1142 32.31 -7.93 -25.87
C ILE A 1142 32.08 -8.24 -24.39
N ILE A 1143 30.83 -8.22 -23.94
CA ILE A 1143 30.47 -8.55 -22.55
C ILE A 1143 30.79 -10.01 -22.26
N ALA A 1144 30.42 -10.92 -23.16
CA ALA A 1144 30.73 -12.34 -23.04
C ALA A 1144 32.24 -12.57 -22.94
N SER A 1145 33.06 -11.80 -23.67
CA SER A 1145 34.52 -11.82 -23.56
C SER A 1145 35.01 -11.34 -22.19
N ASP A 1146 34.53 -10.18 -21.71
CA ASP A 1146 34.93 -9.62 -20.41
C ASP A 1146 34.53 -10.54 -19.24
N LEU A 1147 33.31 -11.07 -19.26
CA LEU A 1147 32.82 -12.04 -18.28
C LEU A 1147 33.55 -13.38 -18.38
N SER A 1148 33.86 -13.86 -19.58
CA SER A 1148 34.65 -15.08 -19.77
C SER A 1148 36.03 -14.94 -19.13
N GLN A 1149 36.71 -13.81 -19.35
CA GLN A 1149 38.00 -13.52 -18.74
C GLN A 1149 37.90 -13.44 -17.21
N LEU A 1150 36.88 -12.77 -16.68
CA LEU A 1150 36.62 -12.67 -15.25
C LEU A 1150 36.42 -14.05 -14.61
N ILE A 1151 35.54 -14.88 -15.17
CA ILE A 1151 35.22 -16.22 -14.66
C ILE A 1151 36.45 -17.12 -14.71
N ARG A 1152 37.23 -17.08 -15.81
CA ARG A 1152 38.50 -17.82 -15.91
C ARG A 1152 39.44 -17.45 -14.78
N THR A 1153 39.69 -16.17 -14.57
CA THR A 1153 40.58 -15.71 -13.49
C THR A 1153 40.05 -16.15 -12.12
N ALA A 1154 38.74 -16.02 -11.88
CA ALA A 1154 38.09 -16.44 -10.64
C ALA A 1154 38.25 -17.95 -10.35
N THR A 1155 38.24 -18.80 -11.38
CA THR A 1155 38.44 -20.27 -11.22
C THR A 1155 39.86 -20.64 -10.79
N THR A 1156 40.86 -19.83 -11.16
CA THR A 1156 42.27 -20.03 -10.82
C THR A 1156 42.73 -19.27 -9.58
N TYR A 1157 41.83 -18.48 -8.98
CA TYR A 1157 42.14 -17.65 -7.84
C TYR A 1157 42.49 -18.48 -6.59
N SER A 1158 43.62 -18.18 -5.96
CA SER A 1158 44.18 -18.98 -4.86
C SER A 1158 43.27 -19.10 -3.62
N ASN A 1159 42.34 -18.18 -3.41
CA ASN A 1159 41.37 -18.18 -2.30
C ASN A 1159 39.92 -18.34 -2.77
N LYS A 1160 39.68 -18.97 -3.93
CA LYS A 1160 38.34 -19.10 -4.55
C LYS A 1160 37.25 -19.63 -3.59
N ASP A 1161 37.56 -20.62 -2.75
CA ASP A 1161 36.60 -21.22 -1.82
C ASP A 1161 36.12 -20.26 -0.71
N LYS A 1162 36.90 -19.18 -0.46
CA LYS A 1162 36.63 -18.14 0.55
C LYS A 1162 36.15 -16.83 -0.08
N THR A 1163 35.90 -16.84 -1.39
CA THR A 1163 35.61 -15.64 -2.16
C THR A 1163 34.20 -15.68 -2.74
N THR A 1164 33.49 -14.56 -2.61
CA THR A 1164 32.25 -14.28 -3.33
C THR A 1164 32.54 -13.18 -4.34
N LEU A 1165 32.27 -13.45 -5.62
CA LEU A 1165 32.39 -12.50 -6.71
C LEU A 1165 31.00 -12.00 -7.08
N LEU A 1166 30.78 -10.72 -6.83
CA LEU A 1166 29.52 -10.06 -7.10
C LEU A 1166 29.58 -9.34 -8.45
N ILE A 1167 28.53 -9.49 -9.26
CA ILE A 1167 28.40 -8.87 -10.57
C ILE A 1167 27.19 -7.93 -10.54
N ASP A 1168 27.40 -6.63 -10.72
CA ASP A 1168 26.29 -5.66 -10.81
C ASP A 1168 25.47 -5.88 -12.08
N THR A 1169 24.15 -5.97 -11.93
CA THR A 1169 23.16 -6.09 -13.01
C THR A 1169 22.17 -4.93 -13.01
N SER A 1170 22.48 -3.82 -12.33
CA SER A 1170 21.54 -2.69 -12.15
C SER A 1170 21.05 -2.05 -13.47
N HIS A 1171 21.79 -2.26 -14.56
CA HIS A 1171 21.55 -1.70 -15.91
C HIS A 1171 21.23 -2.76 -16.98
N ILE A 1172 20.77 -3.94 -16.56
CA ILE A 1172 20.29 -5.01 -17.46
C ILE A 1172 19.12 -5.75 -16.79
N SER A 1173 18.27 -6.43 -17.56
CA SER A 1173 17.28 -7.33 -16.96
C SER A 1173 17.97 -8.54 -16.31
N ASN A 1174 17.40 -9.07 -15.23
CA ASN A 1174 17.97 -10.27 -14.59
C ASN A 1174 17.97 -11.48 -15.55
N GLU A 1175 16.93 -11.59 -16.38
CA GLU A 1175 16.80 -12.68 -17.36
C GLU A 1175 17.91 -12.62 -18.44
N ASP A 1176 18.20 -11.43 -18.97
CA ASP A 1176 19.25 -11.25 -19.97
C ASP A 1176 20.65 -11.47 -19.36
N ALA A 1177 20.88 -10.95 -18.15
CA ALA A 1177 22.14 -11.17 -17.44
C ALA A 1177 22.40 -12.65 -17.17
N ASP A 1178 21.38 -13.38 -16.70
CA ASP A 1178 21.45 -14.82 -16.46
C ASP A 1178 21.68 -15.60 -17.76
N LEU A 1179 21.03 -15.21 -18.85
CA LEU A 1179 21.19 -15.86 -20.15
C LEU A 1179 22.61 -15.68 -20.71
N ILE A 1180 23.17 -14.47 -20.63
CA ILE A 1180 24.55 -14.18 -21.05
C ILE A 1180 25.55 -14.93 -20.16
N LEU A 1181 25.38 -14.92 -18.84
CA LEU A 1181 26.26 -15.66 -17.94
C LEU A 1181 26.20 -17.16 -18.19
N SER A 1182 25.00 -17.71 -18.40
CA SER A 1182 24.80 -19.12 -18.71
C SER A 1182 25.46 -19.49 -20.03
N SER A 1183 25.38 -18.64 -21.06
CA SER A 1183 26.02 -18.88 -22.35
C SER A 1183 27.55 -18.85 -22.24
N VAL A 1184 28.10 -17.89 -21.50
CA VAL A 1184 29.54 -17.79 -21.21
C VAL A 1184 30.04 -19.03 -20.47
N VAL A 1185 29.33 -19.44 -19.42
CA VAL A 1185 29.67 -20.65 -18.63
C VAL A 1185 29.62 -21.91 -19.50
N MET A 1186 28.56 -22.09 -20.29
CA MET A 1186 28.43 -23.24 -21.20
C MET A 1186 29.55 -23.27 -22.25
N ASN A 1187 29.92 -22.13 -22.83
CA ASN A 1187 31.01 -22.04 -23.79
C ASN A 1187 32.36 -22.38 -23.15
N LEU A 1188 32.64 -21.88 -21.95
CA LEU A 1188 33.85 -22.21 -21.19
C LEU A 1188 33.93 -23.73 -20.87
N MET A 1189 32.81 -24.33 -20.49
CA MET A 1189 32.74 -25.77 -20.23
C MET A 1189 32.96 -26.60 -21.51
N MET A 1190 32.36 -26.21 -22.64
CA MET A 1190 32.42 -26.95 -23.89
C MET A 1190 33.76 -26.82 -24.63
N GLU A 1191 34.31 -25.61 -24.72
CA GLU A 1191 35.51 -25.35 -25.52
C GLU A 1191 36.80 -25.70 -24.78
N GLU A 1192 36.79 -25.60 -23.44
CA GLU A 1192 38.03 -25.69 -22.64
C GLU A 1192 38.01 -26.74 -21.54
N GLY A 1193 36.88 -27.44 -21.34
CA GLY A 1193 36.76 -28.45 -20.29
C GLY A 1193 36.90 -27.87 -18.88
N LEU A 1194 36.55 -26.61 -18.70
CA LEU A 1194 36.61 -25.90 -17.42
C LEU A 1194 35.49 -26.42 -16.51
N GLU A 1195 35.84 -26.99 -15.35
CA GLU A 1195 34.87 -27.41 -14.33
C GLU A 1195 34.47 -26.19 -13.48
N VAL A 1196 33.36 -25.55 -13.86
CA VAL A 1196 32.87 -24.30 -13.22
C VAL A 1196 32.34 -24.53 -11.80
N GLU A 1197 32.02 -25.79 -11.43
CA GLU A 1197 31.64 -26.18 -10.06
C GLU A 1197 32.75 -25.94 -9.02
N GLU A 1198 34.01 -25.77 -9.44
CA GLU A 1198 35.14 -25.44 -8.55
C GLU A 1198 35.52 -23.95 -8.54
N SER A 1199 34.67 -23.03 -9.01
CA SER A 1199 34.97 -21.60 -9.09
C SER A 1199 34.62 -20.82 -7.80
N ALA A 1200 35.07 -19.56 -7.69
CA ALA A 1200 34.57 -18.65 -6.66
C ALA A 1200 33.06 -18.47 -6.82
N GLU A 1201 32.32 -18.31 -5.74
CA GLU A 1201 30.85 -18.19 -5.80
C GLU A 1201 30.47 -16.88 -6.50
N ILE A 1202 29.72 -16.99 -7.60
CA ILE A 1202 29.29 -15.85 -8.41
C ILE A 1202 27.85 -15.51 -8.06
N VAL A 1203 27.59 -14.26 -7.69
CA VAL A 1203 26.25 -13.79 -7.34
C VAL A 1203 25.95 -12.50 -8.11
N LEU A 1204 24.78 -12.46 -8.74
CA LEU A 1204 24.29 -11.27 -9.41
C LEU A 1204 23.68 -10.30 -8.40
N ILE A 1205 24.09 -9.03 -8.48
CA ILE A 1205 23.54 -7.95 -7.68
C ILE A 1205 22.51 -7.21 -8.52
N GLY A 1206 21.23 -7.41 -8.21
CA GLY A 1206 20.14 -6.60 -8.75
C GLY A 1206 20.13 -5.17 -8.19
N LYS A 1207 19.02 -4.46 -8.34
CA LYS A 1207 18.89 -3.08 -7.83
C LYS A 1207 18.88 -3.05 -6.30
N LEU A 1208 19.96 -2.53 -5.71
CA LEU A 1208 20.04 -2.25 -4.27
C LEU A 1208 19.77 -0.77 -3.97
N SER A 1209 19.14 -0.52 -2.83
CA SER A 1209 18.94 0.84 -2.28
C SER A 1209 20.24 1.45 -1.76
N GLU A 1210 20.26 2.77 -1.52
CA GLU A 1210 21.45 3.45 -0.97
C GLU A 1210 21.88 2.87 0.40
N ILE A 1211 20.93 2.52 1.27
CA ILE A 1211 21.22 1.98 2.60
C ILE A 1211 21.84 0.56 2.51
N GLN A 1212 21.35 -0.26 1.57
CA GLN A 1212 21.92 -1.57 1.26
C GLN A 1212 23.32 -1.43 0.68
N TRP A 1213 23.52 -0.53 -0.29
CA TRP A 1213 24.84 -0.24 -0.84
C TRP A 1213 25.82 0.25 0.22
N SER A 1214 25.37 1.11 1.14
CA SER A 1214 26.22 1.62 2.21
C SER A 1214 26.74 0.52 3.12
N LEU A 1215 25.89 -0.46 3.43
CA LEU A 1215 26.30 -1.60 4.23
C LEU A 1215 27.17 -2.56 3.41
N LEU A 1216 26.76 -2.92 2.19
CA LEU A 1216 27.50 -3.83 1.32
C LEU A 1216 28.95 -3.38 1.10
N ARG A 1217 29.18 -2.07 0.90
CA ARG A 1217 30.53 -1.50 0.74
C ARG A 1217 31.46 -1.79 1.91
N THR A 1218 30.94 -1.99 3.12
CA THR A 1218 31.78 -2.33 4.29
C THR A 1218 32.30 -3.77 4.26
N PHE A 1219 31.67 -4.64 3.45
CA PHE A 1219 32.06 -6.04 3.26
C PHE A 1219 32.91 -6.27 2.01
N LEU A 1220 33.01 -5.28 1.11
CA LEU A 1220 33.76 -5.39 -0.14
C LEU A 1220 35.27 -5.19 0.07
N ALA A 1221 36.06 -6.17 -0.35
CA ALA A 1221 37.52 -6.12 -0.31
C ALA A 1221 38.11 -5.28 -1.46
N GLY A 1222 37.41 -5.17 -2.59
CA GLY A 1222 37.79 -4.36 -3.74
C GLY A 1222 36.91 -4.56 -4.96
N ARG A 1223 37.14 -3.73 -5.98
CA ARG A 1223 36.46 -3.76 -7.29
C ARG A 1223 37.37 -4.36 -8.35
N VAL A 1224 36.91 -5.43 -9.00
CA VAL A 1224 37.59 -6.07 -10.13
C VAL A 1224 37.33 -5.26 -11.39
N VAL A 1225 38.40 -4.74 -11.98
CA VAL A 1225 38.36 -3.85 -13.14
C VAL A 1225 38.25 -4.69 -14.42
N LEU A 1226 37.14 -4.52 -15.15
CA LEU A 1226 36.97 -5.07 -16.50
C LEU A 1226 37.52 -4.12 -17.56
N GLN A 1227 37.66 -4.61 -18.78
CA GLN A 1227 38.07 -3.77 -19.91
C GLN A 1227 36.99 -2.72 -20.22
N HIS A 1228 35.71 -3.10 -20.11
CA HIS A 1228 34.56 -2.21 -20.27
C HIS A 1228 33.72 -2.20 -18.98
N GLU A 1229 33.78 -1.10 -18.24
CA GLU A 1229 33.05 -0.93 -16.97
C GLU A 1229 31.99 0.15 -17.06
N ASN A 1230 30.82 -0.13 -16.51
CA ASN A 1230 29.74 0.85 -16.40
C ASN A 1230 30.10 1.95 -15.40
N GLN A 1231 30.55 3.10 -15.89
CA GLN A 1231 30.93 4.24 -15.04
C GLN A 1231 29.73 4.85 -14.30
N GLU A 1232 28.53 4.76 -14.87
CA GLU A 1232 27.32 5.26 -14.23
C GLU A 1232 26.94 4.40 -13.03
N ALA A 1233 26.94 3.07 -13.18
CA ALA A 1233 26.68 2.14 -12.09
C ALA A 1233 27.67 2.31 -10.92
N ILE A 1234 28.96 2.49 -11.24
CA ILE A 1234 30.00 2.72 -10.22
C ILE A 1234 29.74 4.03 -9.45
N ALA A 1235 29.32 5.08 -10.14
CA ALA A 1235 29.00 6.37 -9.53
C ALA A 1235 27.74 6.30 -8.65
N GLN A 1236 26.68 5.63 -9.15
CA GLN A 1236 25.44 5.41 -8.41
C GLN A 1236 25.66 4.59 -7.14
N SER A 1237 26.49 3.55 -7.20
CA SER A 1237 26.82 2.72 -6.04
C SER A 1237 27.88 3.35 -5.12
N LYS A 1238 28.42 4.53 -5.44
CA LYS A 1238 29.53 5.22 -4.74
C LYS A 1238 30.76 4.31 -4.53
N SER A 1239 31.09 3.49 -5.53
CA SER A 1239 32.14 2.47 -5.48
C SER A 1239 33.47 2.92 -6.10
N GLU A 1240 33.63 4.19 -6.45
CA GLU A 1240 34.84 4.74 -7.08
C GLU A 1240 36.08 4.61 -6.19
N ASN A 1241 35.87 4.68 -4.86
CA ASN A 1241 36.91 4.67 -3.85
C ASN A 1241 37.32 3.25 -3.41
N LEU A 1242 36.64 2.20 -3.89
CA LEU A 1242 37.04 0.82 -3.60
C LEU A 1242 38.42 0.53 -4.21
N THR A 1243 39.20 -0.31 -3.53
CA THR A 1243 40.51 -0.77 -4.02
C THR A 1243 40.33 -1.40 -5.40
N ARG A 1244 40.99 -0.85 -6.42
CA ARG A 1244 40.96 -1.39 -7.78
C ARG A 1244 41.85 -2.61 -7.87
N ILE A 1245 41.29 -3.71 -8.37
CA ILE A 1245 41.97 -4.98 -8.56
C ILE A 1245 41.95 -5.29 -10.06
N GLU A 1246 43.13 -5.34 -10.66
CA GLU A 1246 43.27 -5.68 -12.08
C GLU A 1246 43.08 -7.19 -12.26
N LEU A 1247 42.40 -7.62 -13.33
CA LEU A 1247 42.19 -9.04 -13.65
C LEU A 1247 43.49 -9.84 -13.72
N SER A 1248 44.64 -9.22 -14.03
CA SER A 1248 45.95 -9.89 -14.05
C SER A 1248 46.60 -10.08 -12.68
N SER A 1249 46.02 -9.49 -11.63
CA SER A 1249 46.53 -9.51 -10.26
C SER A 1249 45.79 -10.46 -9.32
N LEU A 1250 44.61 -10.93 -9.76
CA LEU A 1250 43.89 -12.10 -9.24
C LEU A 1250 44.49 -13.37 -9.87
#